data_AF-A0A1G5W755-F1
#
_entry.id   AF-A0A1G5W755-F1
#
_cell.length_a   1.000
_cell.length_b   1.000
_cell.length_c   1.000
_cell.angle_alpha   90.00
_cell.angle_beta   90.00
_cell.angle_gamma   90.00
#
_symmetry.space_group_name_H-M   'P 1'
#
loop_
_entity.id
_entity.type
_entity.pdbx_description
1 polymer ?
#
loop_
_entity_poly.entity_id
_entity_poly.type
_entity_poly.pdbx_seq_one_letter_code
_entity_poly.pdbx_strand_id
1 'polypeptide(L)'
;MEHRSIVEDYLKKTEGAGLYDIYPDISDRDRWDALSDTLKTNLINAGEEALKEPWTQLLISDFREFTKTGNRVQFEDKYFPRRRKLNKLVMAECVENKGRFLDAILDGLYLILEETTWCLPPHTSYERDAAQETMPDPTRPIIDLFDAESGAEIAVCEYLLRPVFQKISPYISLYVNERLKERIFEPYLNQHFWWMGNGKEPMCNWTVWCTQNVLLCAFTRPTGFFSQDVMRSFLEKAALSCDYFLDEYGDDGGCDEGAQYYTHAGLCLFGCLEVMSGALGKESSFTGVFSDKLIRNVANYIVKMYVRNGYYVNFADCSALPGRRTAREFLFGKATGDEVLASFAAEDFKAESTDQKLISDEINLFYHVCQAFAYDEMEAYKKTESLAEDTFFASVGLMVARDDTYVLAAKAGDNADSHNHNDVGSFTVYKDGKPFVIDLGVGTYTKKTFSDRRYELWTMQSQFHNLPTFIDSEVFDGRVALLGRDSEADNHDEHVYMQHDGEKYAARDVKCLLSGNANSGISSLSMDMAGAYDSPKIKSYKRDISLNKGAYIVVEDEFEADASCIISLMTYEKPVASDDKTHITVENIGKIIIEGGKVSEIQEYPVTDERLALAWKHEVYRVLVKPDARKLKLTIK
;
A
#
# COMPACT_ATOMS: atom_id res chain seq x y z
N MET A 1 -10.00 -21.05 -5.86
CA MET A 1 -10.10 -21.66 -4.52
C MET A 1 -11.57 -21.76 -4.13
N GLU A 2 -11.93 -22.57 -3.13
CA GLU A 2 -13.27 -22.52 -2.53
C GLU A 2 -13.37 -21.22 -1.72
N HIS A 3 -14.50 -20.52 -1.79
CA HIS A 3 -14.74 -19.25 -1.09
C HIS A 3 -14.55 -19.42 0.42
N ARG A 4 -13.75 -18.53 1.03
CA ARG A 4 -13.55 -18.45 2.47
C ARG A 4 -14.75 -17.79 3.14
N SER A 5 -15.07 -18.20 4.37
CA SER A 5 -16.17 -17.66 5.18
C SER A 5 -15.70 -17.22 6.57
N ILE A 6 -14.46 -16.73 6.70
CA ILE A 6 -13.82 -16.45 7.99
C ILE A 6 -14.64 -15.44 8.78
N VAL A 7 -14.91 -14.28 8.20
CA VAL A 7 -15.58 -13.17 8.88
C VAL A 7 -17.05 -13.49 9.09
N GLU A 8 -17.72 -14.05 8.08
CA GLU A 8 -19.11 -14.50 8.20
C GLU A 8 -19.31 -15.54 9.31
N ASP A 9 -18.40 -16.51 9.44
CA ASP A 9 -18.53 -17.58 10.44
C ASP A 9 -18.34 -17.07 11.87
N TYR A 10 -17.59 -15.99 12.08
CA TYR A 10 -17.56 -15.29 13.36
C TYR A 10 -18.81 -14.44 13.57
N LEU A 11 -19.32 -13.77 12.54
CA LEU A 11 -20.55 -12.95 12.62
C LEU A 11 -21.80 -13.80 12.90
N LYS A 12 -21.90 -15.01 12.34
CA LYS A 12 -23.02 -15.95 12.56
C LYS A 12 -23.13 -16.42 14.02
N LYS A 13 -22.07 -16.25 14.83
CA LYS A 13 -22.02 -16.61 16.25
C LYS A 13 -22.45 -15.48 17.18
N THR A 14 -22.85 -14.33 16.64
CA THR A 14 -23.31 -13.17 17.42
C THR A 14 -24.78 -12.86 17.14
N GLU A 15 -25.42 -12.17 18.07
CA GLU A 15 -26.80 -11.67 17.95
C GLU A 15 -26.83 -10.16 18.17
N GLY A 16 -27.71 -9.48 17.43
CA GLY A 16 -27.85 -8.03 17.50
C GLY A 16 -26.61 -7.26 17.05
N ALA A 17 -26.70 -5.94 17.24
CA ALA A 17 -25.61 -4.99 17.07
C ALA A 17 -25.87 -3.74 17.93
N GLY A 18 -24.80 -3.21 18.51
CA GLY A 18 -24.72 -1.91 19.17
C GLY A 18 -24.12 -0.85 18.25
N LEU A 19 -23.71 0.27 18.86
CA LEU A 19 -22.98 1.33 18.18
C LEU A 19 -21.48 1.10 18.30
N TYR A 20 -20.71 1.77 17.45
CA TYR A 20 -19.27 1.86 17.61
C TYR A 20 -18.94 3.09 18.47
N ASP A 21 -18.61 2.85 19.75
CA ASP A 21 -18.34 3.88 20.76
C ASP A 21 -17.00 3.68 21.51
N ILE A 22 -16.07 2.93 20.90
CA ILE A 22 -14.75 2.63 21.47
C ILE A 22 -13.97 3.91 21.78
N TYR A 23 -14.09 4.92 20.93
CA TYR A 23 -13.52 6.25 21.16
C TYR A 23 -14.62 7.20 21.60
N PRO A 24 -14.36 8.07 22.60
CA PRO A 24 -15.41 8.85 23.20
C PRO A 24 -15.73 10.11 22.40
N ASP A 25 -16.98 10.57 22.48
CA ASP A 25 -17.32 11.92 22.06
C ASP A 25 -16.69 12.99 22.97
N ILE A 26 -16.82 14.26 22.59
CA ILE A 26 -16.22 15.40 23.28
C ILE A 26 -16.72 15.56 24.74
N SER A 27 -17.85 14.94 25.12
CA SER A 27 -18.39 15.08 26.48
C SER A 27 -17.65 14.26 27.54
N ASP A 28 -16.94 13.20 27.14
CA ASP A 28 -16.11 12.39 28.05
C ASP A 28 -14.78 13.10 28.36
N ARG A 29 -14.83 14.03 29.31
CA ARG A 29 -13.65 14.81 29.68
C ARG A 29 -12.56 13.99 30.33
N ASP A 30 -12.90 12.94 31.06
CA ASP A 30 -11.91 12.10 31.72
C ASP A 30 -10.95 11.47 30.69
N ARG A 31 -11.48 10.96 29.57
CA ARG A 31 -10.64 10.34 28.53
C ARG A 31 -9.83 11.34 27.70
N TRP A 32 -10.41 12.49 27.35
CA TRP A 32 -9.72 13.50 26.55
C TRP A 32 -8.69 14.30 27.38
N ASP A 33 -8.98 14.59 28.64
CA ASP A 33 -8.06 15.32 29.53
C ASP A 33 -6.88 14.42 29.96
N ALA A 34 -7.06 13.09 29.93
CA ALA A 34 -6.01 12.10 30.20
C ALA A 34 -4.93 12.00 29.12
N LEU A 35 -5.17 12.51 27.91
CA LEU A 35 -4.12 12.63 26.88
C LEU A 35 -2.98 13.52 27.40
N SER A 36 -1.74 13.19 27.04
CA SER A 36 -0.58 13.97 27.47
C SER A 36 -0.66 15.45 27.08
N ASP A 37 -0.17 16.32 27.96
CA ASP A 37 -0.17 17.77 27.72
C ASP A 37 0.59 18.16 26.45
N THR A 38 1.64 17.40 26.12
CA THR A 38 2.38 17.56 24.85
C THR A 38 1.47 17.30 23.65
N LEU A 39 0.75 16.17 23.61
CA LEU A 39 -0.16 15.87 22.51
C LEU A 39 -1.28 16.91 22.41
N LYS A 40 -1.93 17.25 23.53
CA LYS A 40 -3.00 18.26 23.56
C LYS A 40 -2.51 19.60 23.01
N THR A 41 -1.32 20.04 23.41
CA THR A 41 -0.70 21.29 22.90
C THR A 41 -0.46 21.22 21.40
N ASN A 42 0.08 20.10 20.89
CA ASN A 42 0.36 19.95 19.46
C ASN A 42 -0.93 19.93 18.62
N LEU A 43 -1.98 19.25 19.09
CA LEU A 43 -3.29 19.24 18.42
C LEU A 43 -3.92 20.64 18.40
N ILE A 44 -3.83 21.38 19.50
CA ILE A 44 -4.32 22.77 19.55
C ILE A 44 -3.55 23.66 18.57
N ASN A 45 -2.21 23.56 18.54
CA ASN A 45 -1.38 24.33 17.59
C ASN A 45 -1.74 24.00 16.14
N ALA A 46 -1.95 22.72 15.81
CA ALA A 46 -2.38 22.31 14.48
C ALA A 46 -3.75 22.91 14.10
N GLY A 47 -4.69 22.97 15.06
CA GLY A 47 -5.96 23.67 14.88
C GLY A 47 -5.79 25.19 14.69
N GLU A 48 -4.89 25.83 15.44
CA GLU A 48 -4.60 27.27 15.31
C GLU A 48 -3.98 27.63 13.96
N GLU A 49 -3.10 26.78 13.42
CA GLU A 49 -2.60 26.96 12.05
C GLU A 49 -3.71 26.74 11.02
N ALA A 50 -4.52 25.70 11.18
CA ALA A 50 -5.66 25.41 10.32
C ALA A 50 -6.68 26.58 10.26
N LEU A 51 -6.90 27.30 11.37
CA LEU A 51 -7.76 28.50 11.41
C LEU A 51 -7.28 29.62 10.48
N LYS A 52 -5.97 29.72 10.22
CA LYS A 52 -5.37 30.76 9.36
C LYS A 52 -5.48 30.42 7.87
N GLU A 53 -5.62 29.14 7.55
CA GLU A 53 -5.74 28.66 6.17
C GLU A 53 -7.13 29.01 5.61
N PRO A 54 -7.26 29.44 4.34
CA PRO A 54 -8.57 29.63 3.72
C PRO A 54 -9.24 28.27 3.43
N TRP A 55 -10.58 28.24 3.41
CA TRP A 55 -11.29 27.11 2.83
C TRP A 55 -11.12 27.09 1.31
N THR A 56 -10.86 25.90 0.75
CA THR A 56 -10.75 25.72 -0.71
C THR A 56 -12.12 25.79 -1.36
N GLN A 57 -12.17 26.09 -2.68
CA GLN A 57 -13.38 26.04 -3.48
C GLN A 57 -13.24 24.98 -4.58
N LEU A 58 -14.13 24.00 -4.61
CA LEU A 58 -14.18 22.98 -5.66
C LEU A 58 -15.03 23.50 -6.83
N LEU A 59 -14.41 23.67 -8.00
CA LEU A 59 -15.12 24.11 -9.20
C LEU A 59 -15.38 22.92 -10.12
N ILE A 60 -16.55 22.93 -10.76
CA ILE A 60 -16.90 21.90 -11.75
C ILE A 60 -15.96 21.92 -12.97
N SER A 61 -15.33 23.06 -13.25
CA SER A 61 -14.30 23.17 -14.29
C SER A 61 -13.06 22.34 -13.97
N ASP A 62 -12.68 22.25 -12.69
CA ASP A 62 -11.53 21.47 -12.23
C ASP A 62 -11.85 19.97 -12.33
N PHE A 63 -13.08 19.58 -11.95
CA PHE A 63 -13.55 18.20 -12.09
C PHE A 63 -13.49 17.73 -13.55
N ARG A 64 -14.01 18.56 -14.47
CA ARG A 64 -14.05 18.26 -15.92
C ARG A 64 -12.68 18.25 -16.59
N GLU A 65 -11.64 18.75 -15.93
CA GLU A 65 -10.30 18.80 -16.50
C GLU A 65 -9.75 17.39 -16.73
N PHE A 66 -10.12 16.43 -15.86
CA PHE A 66 -9.78 15.03 -16.04
C PHE A 66 -10.25 14.47 -17.39
N THR A 67 -11.50 14.71 -17.77
CA THR A 67 -12.02 14.25 -19.08
C THR A 67 -11.32 14.92 -20.26
N LYS A 68 -10.87 16.18 -20.12
CA LYS A 68 -10.25 16.94 -21.20
C LYS A 68 -8.78 16.59 -21.41
N THR A 69 -8.01 16.45 -20.33
CA THR A 69 -6.55 16.36 -20.37
C THR A 69 -5.97 15.20 -19.56
N GLY A 70 -6.81 14.49 -18.79
CA GLY A 70 -6.36 13.48 -17.84
C GLY A 70 -5.80 14.06 -16.54
N ASN A 71 -5.77 15.39 -16.37
CA ASN A 71 -5.29 16.02 -15.15
C ASN A 71 -6.34 15.91 -14.03
N ARG A 72 -5.98 15.18 -12.96
CA ARG A 72 -6.77 15.07 -11.72
C ARG A 72 -6.27 15.99 -10.60
N VAL A 73 -4.99 16.36 -10.65
CA VAL A 73 -4.26 17.08 -9.59
C VAL A 73 -4.91 18.41 -9.23
N GLN A 74 -5.38 19.19 -10.22
CA GLN A 74 -6.02 20.49 -9.94
C GLN A 74 -7.26 20.41 -9.05
N PHE A 75 -8.02 19.31 -9.14
CA PHE A 75 -9.16 19.05 -8.28
C PHE A 75 -8.70 18.56 -6.91
N GLU A 76 -7.74 17.63 -6.89
CA GLU A 76 -7.19 17.02 -5.68
C GLU A 76 -6.49 18.01 -4.75
N ASP A 77 -5.73 18.96 -5.30
CA ASP A 77 -5.05 20.05 -4.58
C ASP A 77 -6.03 20.96 -3.83
N LYS A 78 -7.33 20.90 -4.16
CA LYS A 78 -8.40 21.63 -3.46
C LYS A 78 -9.22 20.71 -2.58
N TYR A 79 -9.40 19.46 -2.99
CA TYR A 79 -10.21 18.45 -2.32
C TYR A 79 -9.59 17.97 -1.01
N PHE A 80 -8.33 17.55 -1.04
CA PHE A 80 -7.67 16.95 0.12
C PHE A 80 -7.34 17.96 1.23
N PRO A 81 -6.83 19.18 0.96
CA PRO A 81 -6.56 20.14 2.03
C PRO A 81 -7.79 20.53 2.84
N ARG A 82 -8.98 20.57 2.21
CA ARG A 82 -10.24 20.86 2.91
C ARG A 82 -10.50 19.86 4.04
N ARG A 83 -10.36 18.57 3.74
CA ARG A 83 -10.59 17.46 4.67
C ARG A 83 -9.55 17.44 5.79
N ARG A 84 -8.26 17.54 5.41
CA ARG A 84 -7.15 17.68 6.38
C ARG A 84 -7.34 18.87 7.33
N LYS A 85 -7.81 20.01 6.81
CA LYS A 85 -8.12 21.19 7.63
C LYS A 85 -9.26 20.90 8.62
N LEU A 86 -10.34 20.26 8.19
CA LEU A 86 -11.44 19.88 9.07
C LEU A 86 -10.95 18.94 10.19
N ASN A 87 -10.14 17.93 9.86
CA ASN A 87 -9.57 17.01 10.85
C ASN A 87 -8.79 17.73 11.95
N LYS A 88 -7.88 18.64 11.58
CA LYS A 88 -7.09 19.43 12.55
C LYS A 88 -7.99 20.24 13.49
N LEU A 89 -9.01 20.89 12.95
CA LEU A 89 -9.94 21.70 13.74
C LEU A 89 -10.76 20.84 14.70
N VAL A 90 -11.30 19.70 14.24
CA VAL A 90 -12.08 18.79 15.07
C VAL A 90 -11.25 18.22 16.22
N MET A 91 -10.02 17.75 15.93
CA MET A 91 -9.14 17.20 16.97
C MET A 91 -8.75 18.28 18.00
N ALA A 92 -8.47 19.51 17.55
CA ALA A 92 -8.19 20.64 18.43
C ALA A 92 -9.38 20.98 19.34
N GLU A 93 -10.61 20.99 18.81
CA GLU A 93 -11.80 21.22 19.63
C GLU A 93 -12.08 20.06 20.60
N CYS A 94 -11.83 18.81 20.21
CA CYS A 94 -12.02 17.67 21.11
C CYS A 94 -11.13 17.73 22.35
N VAL A 95 -9.89 18.22 22.21
CA VAL A 95 -8.98 18.41 23.34
C VAL A 95 -9.24 19.71 24.10
N GLU A 96 -9.58 20.81 23.42
CA GLU A 96 -9.75 22.12 24.07
C GLU A 96 -11.14 22.30 24.69
N ASN A 97 -12.19 21.91 23.98
CA ASN A 97 -13.61 21.99 24.35
C ASN A 97 -14.04 23.36 24.91
N LYS A 98 -13.68 24.44 24.20
CA LYS A 98 -14.04 25.84 24.56
C LYS A 98 -14.88 26.53 23.49
N GLY A 99 -15.18 25.83 22.40
CA GLY A 99 -15.94 26.34 21.28
C GLY A 99 -15.17 27.22 20.30
N ARG A 100 -13.85 27.37 20.49
CA ARG A 100 -13.02 28.30 19.70
C ARG A 100 -12.95 27.91 18.23
N PHE A 101 -12.99 26.62 17.93
CA PHE A 101 -12.87 26.12 16.57
C PHE A 101 -14.23 25.83 15.92
N LEU A 102 -15.34 25.91 16.67
CA LEU A 102 -16.66 25.43 16.22
C LEU A 102 -17.18 26.12 14.96
N ASP A 103 -17.06 27.44 14.85
CA ASP A 103 -17.54 28.15 13.66
C ASP A 103 -16.81 27.67 12.40
N ALA A 104 -15.48 27.53 12.48
CA ALA A 104 -14.68 27.01 11.38
C ALA A 104 -15.01 25.54 11.07
N ILE A 105 -15.22 24.71 12.10
CA ILE A 105 -15.66 23.31 11.92
C ILE A 105 -17.00 23.25 11.18
N LEU A 106 -17.96 24.10 11.56
CA LEU A 106 -19.27 24.14 10.90
C LEU A 106 -19.15 24.61 9.45
N ASP A 107 -18.34 25.63 9.16
CA ASP A 107 -18.05 26.06 7.79
C ASP A 107 -17.49 24.90 6.95
N GLY A 108 -16.47 24.21 7.47
CA GLY A 108 -15.84 23.07 6.79
C GLY A 108 -16.80 21.89 6.57
N LEU A 109 -17.55 21.53 7.61
CA LEU A 109 -18.55 20.47 7.56
C LEU A 109 -19.61 20.77 6.49
N TYR A 110 -20.18 21.98 6.48
CA TYR A 110 -21.18 22.36 5.47
C TYR A 110 -20.60 22.44 4.06
N LEU A 111 -19.37 22.93 3.91
CA LEU A 111 -18.69 22.94 2.61
C LEU A 111 -18.51 21.54 2.03
N ILE A 112 -18.29 20.51 2.87
CA ILE A 112 -18.21 19.11 2.44
C ILE A 112 -19.61 18.55 2.17
N LEU A 113 -20.58 18.78 3.06
CA LEU A 113 -21.97 18.31 2.90
C LEU A 113 -22.62 18.83 1.60
N GLU A 114 -22.24 20.02 1.15
CA GLU A 114 -22.76 20.68 -0.05
C GLU A 114 -21.97 20.38 -1.34
N GLU A 115 -20.89 19.60 -1.28
CA GLU A 115 -20.17 19.20 -2.49
C GLU A 115 -21.09 18.43 -3.44
N THR A 116 -21.10 18.78 -4.73
CA THR A 116 -21.93 18.10 -5.74
C THR A 116 -21.72 16.58 -5.76
N THR A 117 -20.49 16.13 -5.49
CA THR A 117 -20.09 14.74 -5.30
C THR A 117 -18.92 14.69 -4.32
N TRP A 118 -18.75 13.58 -3.59
CA TRP A 118 -17.52 13.31 -2.85
C TRP A 118 -16.55 12.41 -3.63
N CYS A 119 -17.02 11.77 -4.70
CA CYS A 119 -16.21 10.94 -5.60
C CYS A 119 -15.21 11.79 -6.40
N LEU A 120 -13.99 11.27 -6.59
CA LEU A 120 -12.99 11.92 -7.43
C LEU A 120 -13.30 11.73 -8.93
N PRO A 121 -12.88 12.67 -9.81
CA PRO A 121 -13.13 12.57 -11.25
C PRO A 121 -12.67 11.25 -11.91
N PRO A 122 -11.52 10.66 -11.55
CA PRO A 122 -11.08 9.40 -12.15
C PRO A 122 -11.89 8.18 -11.72
N HIS A 123 -12.72 8.31 -10.69
CA HIS A 123 -13.48 7.22 -10.10
C HIS A 123 -14.97 7.28 -10.43
N THR A 124 -15.44 8.32 -11.15
CA THR A 124 -16.85 8.46 -11.50
C THR A 124 -17.24 7.50 -12.62
N SER A 125 -17.27 6.21 -12.33
CA SER A 125 -17.80 5.17 -13.20
C SER A 125 -18.74 4.27 -12.41
N TYR A 126 -19.84 3.84 -13.03
CA TYR A 126 -20.80 2.92 -12.43
C TYR A 126 -20.43 1.45 -12.58
N GLU A 127 -19.57 1.15 -13.55
CA GLU A 127 -19.09 -0.19 -13.84
C GLU A 127 -17.57 -0.18 -13.74
N ARG A 128 -16.98 -1.29 -13.27
CA ARG A 128 -15.54 -1.42 -13.18
C ARG A 128 -14.91 -1.23 -14.56
N ASP A 129 -13.85 -0.44 -14.62
CA ASP A 129 -13.07 -0.15 -15.84
C ASP A 129 -13.86 0.49 -17.01
N ALA A 130 -15.11 0.92 -16.77
CA ALA A 130 -15.87 1.69 -17.75
C ALA A 130 -15.42 3.15 -17.80
N ALA A 131 -15.87 3.85 -18.86
CA ALA A 131 -15.52 5.25 -19.08
C ALA A 131 -16.02 6.13 -17.92
N GLN A 132 -15.14 6.99 -17.41
CA GLN A 132 -15.53 7.95 -16.38
C GLN A 132 -16.51 8.98 -16.94
N GLU A 133 -17.49 9.32 -16.11
CA GLU A 133 -18.45 10.37 -16.39
C GLU A 133 -17.77 11.73 -16.55
N THR A 134 -18.27 12.53 -17.49
CA THR A 134 -17.75 13.89 -17.70
C THR A 134 -18.17 14.86 -16.59
N MET A 135 -19.25 14.53 -15.88
CA MET A 135 -19.86 15.32 -14.82
C MET A 135 -20.34 14.38 -13.71
N PRO A 136 -20.30 14.78 -12.44
CA PRO A 136 -20.96 14.03 -11.39
C PRO A 136 -22.48 14.04 -11.58
N ASP A 137 -23.12 12.89 -11.36
CA ASP A 137 -24.56 12.75 -11.32
C ASP A 137 -25.02 12.64 -9.85
N PRO A 138 -25.52 13.73 -9.25
CA PRO A 138 -25.97 13.71 -7.85
C PRO A 138 -27.24 12.88 -7.65
N THR A 139 -27.92 12.46 -8.73
CA THR A 139 -29.16 11.66 -8.64
C THR A 139 -28.89 10.16 -8.58
N ARG A 140 -27.66 9.75 -8.87
CA ARG A 140 -27.20 8.35 -8.81
C ARG A 140 -25.84 8.28 -8.12
N PRO A 141 -25.81 8.30 -6.77
CA PRO A 141 -24.57 8.30 -6.01
C PRO A 141 -23.68 7.09 -6.31
N ILE A 142 -22.37 7.30 -6.31
CA ILE A 142 -21.34 6.28 -6.42
C ILE A 142 -20.61 6.24 -5.08
N ILE A 143 -20.47 5.05 -4.49
CA ILE A 143 -19.60 4.85 -3.34
C ILE A 143 -18.23 4.42 -3.87
N ASP A 144 -17.34 5.38 -4.12
CA ASP A 144 -15.92 5.12 -4.37
C ASP A 144 -15.11 5.27 -3.07
N LEU A 145 -13.79 5.10 -3.16
CA LEU A 145 -12.88 5.26 -2.02
C LEU A 145 -13.13 6.57 -1.25
N PHE A 146 -13.28 7.67 -1.99
CA PHE A 146 -13.27 9.01 -1.43
C PHE A 146 -14.67 9.51 -1.04
N ASP A 147 -15.72 8.98 -1.67
CA ASP A 147 -17.11 9.15 -1.24
C ASP A 147 -17.33 8.44 0.10
N ALA A 148 -16.87 7.18 0.21
CA ALA A 148 -16.92 6.45 1.47
C ALA A 148 -16.12 7.17 2.57
N GLU A 149 -14.87 7.56 2.28
CA GLU A 149 -13.99 8.23 3.25
C GLU A 149 -14.49 9.62 3.66
N SER A 150 -15.06 10.41 2.73
CA SER A 150 -15.72 11.67 3.08
C SER A 150 -16.95 11.45 3.96
N GLY A 151 -17.73 10.39 3.65
CA GLY A 151 -18.83 9.96 4.48
C GLY A 151 -18.37 9.65 5.91
N ALA A 152 -17.29 8.89 6.06
CA ALA A 152 -16.72 8.55 7.35
C ALA A 152 -16.21 9.79 8.10
N GLU A 153 -15.53 10.72 7.41
CA GLU A 153 -15.06 11.98 7.98
C GLU A 153 -16.20 12.80 8.59
N ILE A 154 -17.29 13.05 7.84
CA ILE A 154 -18.43 13.82 8.36
C ILE A 154 -19.19 13.06 9.45
N ALA A 155 -19.25 11.73 9.36
CA ALA A 155 -19.95 10.90 10.33
C ALA A 155 -19.21 10.91 11.67
N VAL A 156 -17.88 10.74 11.65
CA VAL A 156 -17.02 10.78 12.83
C VAL A 156 -16.96 12.20 13.40
N CYS A 157 -16.88 13.24 12.56
CA CYS A 157 -16.95 14.64 13.00
C CYS A 157 -18.25 14.92 13.77
N GLU A 158 -19.39 14.54 13.19
CA GLU A 158 -20.68 14.70 13.86
C GLU A 158 -20.77 13.86 15.12
N TYR A 159 -20.26 12.63 15.13
CA TYR A 159 -20.23 11.77 16.31
C TYR A 159 -19.45 12.40 17.47
N LEU A 160 -18.20 12.80 17.22
CA LEU A 160 -17.33 13.38 18.23
C LEU A 160 -17.89 14.67 18.81
N LEU A 161 -18.53 15.50 17.98
CA LEU A 161 -19.01 16.84 18.38
C LEU A 161 -20.52 16.90 18.63
N ARG A 162 -21.24 15.77 18.53
CA ARG A 162 -22.70 15.68 18.66
C ARG A 162 -23.25 16.42 19.88
N PRO A 163 -22.69 16.26 21.10
CA PRO A 163 -23.23 16.94 22.28
C PRO A 163 -23.12 18.48 22.20
N VAL A 164 -22.13 18.99 21.48
CA VAL A 164 -21.92 20.42 21.28
C VAL A 164 -22.80 20.93 20.13
N PHE A 165 -22.88 20.20 19.03
CA PHE A 165 -23.78 20.53 17.92
C PHE A 165 -25.24 20.55 18.34
N GLN A 166 -25.70 19.62 19.19
CA GLN A 166 -27.06 19.62 19.72
C GLN A 166 -27.42 20.89 20.51
N LYS A 167 -26.44 21.52 21.17
CA LYS A 167 -26.65 22.80 21.89
C LYS A 167 -26.77 23.98 20.93
N ILE A 168 -26.09 23.92 19.78
CA ILE A 168 -26.17 24.94 18.73
C ILE A 168 -27.48 24.79 17.97
N SER A 169 -27.71 23.61 17.39
CA SER A 169 -28.92 23.28 16.64
C SER A 169 -29.02 21.78 16.38
N PRO A 170 -30.15 21.13 16.71
CA PRO A 170 -30.36 19.72 16.37
C PRO A 170 -30.41 19.48 14.85
N TYR A 171 -30.63 20.53 14.05
CA TYR A 171 -30.67 20.43 12.59
C TYR A 171 -29.31 20.09 11.95
N ILE A 172 -28.20 20.29 12.68
CA ILE A 172 -26.86 19.91 12.19
C ILE A 172 -26.78 18.40 12.01
N SER A 173 -27.06 17.63 13.07
CA SER A 173 -27.08 16.16 13.01
C SER A 173 -28.12 15.63 12.03
N LEU A 174 -29.29 16.29 11.93
CA LEU A 174 -30.31 15.92 10.94
C LEU A 174 -29.78 16.08 9.51
N TYR A 175 -29.11 17.18 9.19
CA TYR A 175 -28.58 17.41 7.85
C TYR A 175 -27.45 16.43 7.50
N VAL A 176 -26.54 16.15 8.43
CA VAL A 176 -25.51 15.10 8.27
C VAL A 176 -26.17 13.75 7.97
N ASN A 177 -27.17 13.36 8.75
CA ASN A 177 -27.88 12.09 8.55
C ASN A 177 -28.59 12.02 7.19
N GLU A 178 -29.20 13.10 6.71
CA GLU A 178 -29.82 13.15 5.38
C GLU A 178 -28.79 13.01 4.25
N ARG A 179 -27.62 13.65 4.36
CA ARG A 179 -26.54 13.49 3.37
C ARG A 179 -25.96 12.07 3.37
N LEU A 180 -25.71 11.49 4.55
CA LEU A 180 -25.24 10.10 4.68
C LEU A 180 -26.28 9.10 4.18
N LYS A 181 -27.57 9.34 4.43
CA LYS A 181 -28.65 8.50 3.92
C LYS A 181 -28.65 8.47 2.40
N GLU A 182 -28.62 9.63 1.77
CA GLU A 182 -28.64 9.78 0.31
C GLU A 182 -27.41 9.15 -0.35
N ARG A 183 -26.22 9.38 0.20
CA ARG A 183 -24.95 9.03 -0.47
C ARG A 183 -24.37 7.68 -0.08
N ILE A 184 -24.59 7.25 1.16
CA ILE A 184 -23.95 6.06 1.72
C ILE A 184 -24.97 4.97 2.04
N PHE A 185 -25.95 5.26 2.90
CA PHE A 185 -26.81 4.21 3.47
C PHE A 185 -27.75 3.60 2.43
N GLU A 186 -28.52 4.42 1.71
CA GLU A 186 -29.45 3.91 0.69
C GLU A 186 -28.73 3.23 -0.48
N PRO A 187 -27.63 3.79 -1.05
CA PRO A 187 -26.91 3.11 -2.12
C PRO A 187 -26.27 1.80 -1.65
N TYR A 188 -25.58 1.77 -0.50
CA TYR A 188 -24.95 0.53 0.00
C TYR A 188 -25.98 -0.58 0.30
N LEU A 189 -27.14 -0.22 0.84
CA LEU A 189 -28.17 -1.21 1.17
C LEU A 189 -28.93 -1.72 -0.06
N ASN A 190 -29.06 -0.91 -1.13
CA ASN A 190 -29.96 -1.24 -2.25
C ASN A 190 -29.27 -1.44 -3.60
N GLN A 191 -27.96 -1.21 -3.71
CA GLN A 191 -27.20 -1.36 -4.96
C GLN A 191 -26.02 -2.31 -4.77
N HIS A 192 -25.52 -2.85 -5.89
CA HIS A 192 -24.26 -3.59 -5.95
C HIS A 192 -23.18 -2.68 -6.50
N PHE A 193 -22.06 -2.56 -5.78
CA PHE A 193 -20.84 -1.96 -6.30
C PHE A 193 -19.83 -3.09 -6.53
N TRP A 194 -19.08 -3.03 -7.64
CA TRP A 194 -18.15 -4.10 -8.02
C TRP A 194 -17.15 -4.46 -6.91
N TRP A 195 -16.75 -3.50 -6.07
CA TRP A 195 -15.81 -3.72 -4.97
C TRP A 195 -16.45 -4.47 -3.78
N MET A 196 -17.78 -4.61 -3.73
CA MET A 196 -18.45 -5.45 -2.74
C MET A 196 -18.21 -6.94 -2.99
N GLY A 197 -17.89 -7.31 -4.24
CA GLY A 197 -17.68 -8.69 -4.64
C GLY A 197 -18.96 -9.51 -4.74
N ASN A 198 -18.89 -10.55 -5.55
CA ASN A 198 -19.98 -11.49 -5.80
C ASN A 198 -19.48 -12.95 -5.94
N GLY A 199 -18.25 -13.21 -5.47
CA GLY A 199 -17.55 -14.49 -5.59
C GLY A 199 -16.97 -14.77 -6.99
N LYS A 200 -17.06 -13.82 -7.92
CA LYS A 200 -16.46 -13.91 -9.27
C LYS A 200 -15.65 -12.69 -9.68
N GLU A 201 -16.03 -11.52 -9.18
CA GLU A 201 -15.26 -10.28 -9.36
C GLU A 201 -13.92 -10.40 -8.61
N PRO A 202 -12.78 -9.99 -9.20
CA PRO A 202 -11.52 -9.97 -8.49
C PRO A 202 -11.51 -8.83 -7.48
N MET A 203 -11.07 -9.09 -6.25
CA MET A 203 -11.06 -8.08 -5.18
C MET A 203 -9.71 -7.37 -5.09
N CYS A 204 -9.72 -6.20 -4.45
CA CYS A 204 -8.51 -5.41 -4.20
C CYS A 204 -8.72 -4.51 -2.98
N ASN A 205 -7.80 -3.58 -2.73
CA ASN A 205 -7.87 -2.64 -1.61
C ASN A 205 -9.21 -1.84 -1.53
N TRP A 206 -9.91 -1.62 -2.66
CA TRP A 206 -11.19 -0.91 -2.68
C TRP A 206 -12.25 -1.56 -1.79
N THR A 207 -12.26 -2.90 -1.75
CA THR A 207 -13.28 -3.67 -1.02
C THR A 207 -13.29 -3.30 0.46
N VAL A 208 -12.14 -3.42 1.12
CA VAL A 208 -12.03 -3.15 2.56
C VAL A 208 -11.95 -1.67 2.88
N TRP A 209 -11.40 -0.84 1.99
CA TRP A 209 -11.34 0.61 2.17
C TRP A 209 -12.75 1.23 2.12
N CYS A 210 -13.58 0.89 1.13
CA CYS A 210 -14.97 1.35 1.10
C CYS A 210 -15.76 0.77 2.27
N THR A 211 -15.62 -0.53 2.56
CA THR A 211 -16.40 -1.21 3.60
C THR A 211 -16.17 -0.63 4.99
N GLN A 212 -14.92 -0.38 5.41
CA GLN A 212 -14.67 0.20 6.75
C GLN A 212 -15.35 1.57 6.90
N ASN A 213 -15.33 2.38 5.85
CA ASN A 213 -15.80 3.75 5.90
C ASN A 213 -17.33 3.79 5.89
N VAL A 214 -17.98 2.89 5.15
CA VAL A 214 -19.42 2.66 5.25
C VAL A 214 -19.82 2.23 6.66
N LEU A 215 -19.06 1.31 7.28
CA LEU A 215 -19.31 0.88 8.66
C LEU A 215 -19.16 2.03 9.66
N LEU A 216 -18.12 2.86 9.54
CA LEU A 216 -17.95 4.07 10.36
C LEU A 216 -19.15 5.03 10.22
N CYS A 217 -19.67 5.21 9.00
CA CYS A 217 -20.88 6.01 8.78
C CYS A 217 -22.07 5.47 9.57
N ALA A 218 -22.32 4.16 9.45
CA ALA A 218 -23.51 3.51 10.00
C ALA A 218 -23.47 3.38 11.53
N PHE A 219 -22.34 2.97 12.08
CA PHE A 219 -22.22 2.59 13.50
C PHE A 219 -21.87 3.74 14.44
N THR A 220 -21.53 4.92 13.91
CA THR A 220 -21.37 6.14 14.72
C THR A 220 -22.68 6.92 14.91
N ARG A 221 -23.80 6.49 14.29
CA ARG A 221 -25.11 7.13 14.42
C ARG A 221 -25.66 7.01 15.86
N PRO A 222 -26.60 7.85 16.31
CA PRO A 222 -27.14 7.76 17.66
C PRO A 222 -28.03 6.51 17.87
N THR A 223 -28.19 6.09 19.12
CA THR A 223 -29.01 4.94 19.50
C THR A 223 -30.43 5.06 18.95
N GLY A 224 -30.92 3.99 18.32
CA GLY A 224 -32.26 3.94 17.74
C GLY A 224 -32.39 4.58 16.36
N PHE A 225 -31.30 5.07 15.76
CA PHE A 225 -31.32 5.57 14.38
C PHE A 225 -31.67 4.46 13.37
N PHE A 226 -31.07 3.28 13.53
CA PHE A 226 -31.40 2.08 12.76
C PHE A 226 -32.09 1.02 13.62
N SER A 227 -32.92 0.20 12.99
CA SER A 227 -33.38 -1.06 13.60
C SER A 227 -32.24 -2.07 13.68
N GLN A 228 -32.40 -3.09 14.53
CA GLN A 228 -31.44 -4.20 14.62
C GLN A 228 -31.24 -4.90 13.27
N ASP A 229 -32.31 -5.13 12.50
CA ASP A 229 -32.24 -5.77 11.19
C ASP A 229 -31.41 -4.97 10.18
N VAL A 230 -31.53 -3.63 10.19
CA VAL A 230 -30.74 -2.76 9.31
C VAL A 230 -29.27 -2.78 9.73
N MET A 231 -28.97 -2.71 11.03
CA MET A 231 -27.59 -2.81 11.51
C MET A 231 -26.97 -4.17 11.15
N ARG A 232 -27.72 -5.27 11.29
CA ARG A 232 -27.28 -6.61 10.85
C ARG A 232 -27.02 -6.66 9.35
N SER A 233 -27.86 -6.03 8.53
CA SER A 233 -27.66 -5.97 7.08
C SER A 233 -26.34 -5.30 6.69
N PHE A 234 -25.91 -4.26 7.41
CA PHE A 234 -24.58 -3.65 7.21
C PHE A 234 -23.46 -4.63 7.56
N LEU A 235 -23.54 -5.29 8.71
CA LEU A 235 -22.51 -6.24 9.17
C LEU A 235 -22.40 -7.46 8.24
N GLU A 236 -23.53 -7.99 7.77
CA GLU A 236 -23.57 -9.17 6.89
C GLU A 236 -22.98 -8.87 5.52
N LYS A 237 -23.32 -7.70 4.92
CA LYS A 237 -22.68 -7.25 3.68
C LYS A 237 -21.19 -7.00 3.86
N ALA A 238 -20.79 -6.37 4.97
CA ALA A 238 -19.37 -6.12 5.25
C ALA A 238 -18.59 -7.42 5.44
N ALA A 239 -19.12 -8.38 6.20
CA ALA A 239 -18.49 -9.67 6.41
C ALA A 239 -18.26 -10.41 5.09
N LEU A 240 -19.28 -10.44 4.23
CA LEU A 240 -19.19 -11.07 2.91
C LEU A 240 -18.15 -10.38 2.01
N SER A 241 -18.13 -9.05 1.96
CA SER A 241 -17.11 -8.29 1.22
C SER A 241 -15.69 -8.57 1.76
N CYS A 242 -15.51 -8.61 3.08
CA CYS A 242 -14.22 -8.95 3.69
C CYS A 242 -13.78 -10.37 3.34
N ASP A 243 -14.69 -11.34 3.32
CA ASP A 243 -14.39 -12.72 2.94
C ASP A 243 -14.01 -12.84 1.46
N TYR A 244 -14.69 -12.13 0.55
CA TYR A 244 -14.25 -12.05 -0.85
C TYR A 244 -12.87 -11.38 -1.00
N PHE A 245 -12.59 -10.33 -0.23
CA PHE A 245 -11.25 -9.74 -0.22
C PHE A 245 -10.19 -10.73 0.27
N LEU A 246 -10.51 -11.50 1.32
CA LEU A 246 -9.62 -12.51 1.84
C LEU A 246 -9.37 -13.66 0.87
N ASP A 247 -10.29 -13.95 -0.07
CA ASP A 247 -10.08 -14.97 -1.11
C ASP A 247 -8.86 -14.67 -2.02
N GLU A 248 -8.49 -13.40 -2.17
CA GLU A 248 -7.31 -12.97 -2.96
C GLU A 248 -5.98 -13.18 -2.22
N TYR A 249 -6.02 -13.47 -0.91
CA TYR A 249 -4.81 -13.66 -0.11
C TYR A 249 -4.39 -15.13 -0.03
N GLY A 250 -3.08 -15.37 -0.04
CA GLY A 250 -2.53 -16.65 0.41
C GLY A 250 -2.73 -16.88 1.91
N ASP A 251 -2.72 -18.14 2.34
CA ASP A 251 -2.69 -18.49 3.78
C ASP A 251 -1.46 -17.91 4.51
N ASP A 252 -0.44 -17.46 3.77
CA ASP A 252 0.77 -16.80 4.27
C ASP A 252 0.62 -15.29 4.52
N GLY A 253 -0.53 -14.70 4.13
CA GLY A 253 -0.87 -13.29 4.32
C GLY A 253 -0.11 -12.31 3.42
N GLY A 254 0.52 -12.77 2.34
CA GLY A 254 1.23 -11.91 1.39
C GLY A 254 0.31 -10.88 0.73
N CYS A 255 0.62 -9.58 0.86
CA CYS A 255 -0.01 -8.53 0.07
C CYS A 255 0.74 -8.42 -1.28
N ASP A 256 0.04 -8.76 -2.36
CA ASP A 256 0.53 -8.74 -3.74
C ASP A 256 0.79 -7.32 -4.25
N GLU A 257 -0.01 -6.33 -3.81
CA GLU A 257 0.18 -4.91 -4.12
C GLU A 257 1.37 -4.25 -3.38
N GLY A 258 2.06 -4.99 -2.51
CA GLY A 258 3.28 -4.54 -1.82
C GLY A 258 3.06 -3.73 -0.53
N ALA A 259 4.17 -3.35 0.10
CA ALA A 259 4.20 -2.71 1.42
C ALA A 259 3.49 -1.33 1.48
N GLN A 260 3.38 -0.64 0.34
CA GLN A 260 2.66 0.63 0.24
C GLN A 260 1.15 0.44 0.34
N TYR A 261 0.61 -0.51 -0.43
CA TYR A 261 -0.82 -0.75 -0.49
C TYR A 261 -1.35 -1.56 0.68
N TYR A 262 -0.50 -2.24 1.45
CA TYR A 262 -0.85 -2.80 2.76
C TYR A 262 -1.63 -1.79 3.65
N THR A 263 -1.27 -0.51 3.61
CA THR A 263 -1.94 0.58 4.34
C THR A 263 -3.40 0.79 3.96
N HIS A 264 -3.76 0.46 2.72
CA HIS A 264 -5.11 0.59 2.17
C HIS A 264 -5.83 -0.75 1.99
N ALA A 265 -5.10 -1.86 2.13
CA ALA A 265 -5.60 -3.23 2.07
C ALA A 265 -5.70 -3.80 3.49
N GLY A 266 -4.62 -4.43 3.99
CA GLY A 266 -4.60 -5.09 5.31
C GLY A 266 -5.05 -4.21 6.48
N LEU A 267 -4.70 -2.92 6.50
CA LEU A 267 -5.16 -2.02 7.58
C LEU A 267 -6.61 -1.58 7.46
N CYS A 268 -7.17 -1.52 6.26
CA CYS A 268 -8.60 -1.30 6.07
C CYS A 268 -9.42 -2.55 6.43
N LEU A 269 -8.86 -3.74 6.19
CA LEU A 269 -9.43 -4.99 6.73
C LEU A 269 -9.48 -4.93 8.26
N PHE A 270 -8.37 -4.53 8.91
CA PHE A 270 -8.37 -4.30 10.36
C PHE A 270 -9.45 -3.28 10.77
N GLY A 271 -9.59 -2.17 10.05
CA GLY A 271 -10.64 -1.18 10.29
C GLY A 271 -12.05 -1.77 10.23
N CYS A 272 -12.35 -2.61 9.24
CA CYS A 272 -13.62 -3.34 9.16
C CYS A 272 -13.84 -4.20 10.41
N LEU A 273 -12.86 -5.04 10.75
CA LEU A 273 -12.96 -5.97 11.87
C LEU A 273 -13.04 -5.26 13.24
N GLU A 274 -12.33 -4.15 13.43
CA GLU A 274 -12.39 -3.34 14.66
C GLU A 274 -13.77 -2.69 14.81
N VAL A 275 -14.33 -2.10 13.75
CA VAL A 275 -15.67 -1.49 13.81
C VAL A 275 -16.73 -2.55 14.07
N MET A 276 -16.65 -3.70 13.41
CA MET A 276 -17.56 -4.82 13.66
C MET A 276 -17.43 -5.36 15.09
N SER A 277 -16.20 -5.54 15.59
CA SER A 277 -15.93 -5.99 16.97
C SER A 277 -16.47 -5.00 18.00
N GLY A 278 -16.29 -3.69 17.78
CA GLY A 278 -16.87 -2.66 18.63
C GLY A 278 -18.39 -2.66 18.61
N ALA A 279 -19.01 -2.73 17.42
CA ALA A 279 -20.46 -2.77 17.27
C ALA A 279 -21.09 -4.05 17.85
N LEU A 280 -20.40 -5.19 17.81
CA LEU A 280 -20.88 -6.46 18.39
C LEU A 280 -20.52 -6.60 19.88
N GLY A 281 -19.66 -5.73 20.39
CA GLY A 281 -19.09 -5.76 21.74
C GLY A 281 -17.79 -6.56 21.83
N LYS A 282 -16.81 -6.02 22.55
CA LYS A 282 -15.45 -6.60 22.70
C LYS A 282 -15.39 -7.96 23.41
N GLU A 283 -16.44 -8.31 24.15
CA GLU A 283 -16.58 -9.62 24.81
C GLU A 283 -17.37 -10.62 23.94
N SER A 284 -17.78 -10.22 22.73
CA SER A 284 -18.52 -11.10 21.82
C SER A 284 -17.60 -12.16 21.20
N SER A 285 -18.22 -13.24 20.73
CA SER A 285 -17.51 -14.30 20.01
C SER A 285 -16.83 -13.82 18.72
N PHE A 286 -17.25 -12.66 18.18
CA PHE A 286 -16.67 -12.10 16.95
C PHE A 286 -15.20 -11.72 17.10
N THR A 287 -14.78 -11.22 18.27
CA THR A 287 -13.39 -10.82 18.53
C THR A 287 -12.39 -11.97 18.36
N GLY A 288 -12.85 -13.23 18.37
CA GLY A 288 -12.06 -14.39 18.01
C GLY A 288 -11.49 -14.36 16.58
N VAL A 289 -12.04 -13.53 15.68
CA VAL A 289 -11.54 -13.34 14.30
C VAL A 289 -10.07 -12.92 14.25
N PHE A 290 -9.59 -12.14 15.23
CA PHE A 290 -8.18 -11.72 15.28
C PHE A 290 -7.22 -12.84 15.65
N SER A 291 -7.72 -13.98 16.12
CA SER A 291 -6.93 -15.19 16.34
C SER A 291 -6.85 -16.08 15.10
N ASP A 292 -7.61 -15.78 14.04
CA ASP A 292 -7.54 -16.52 12.78
C ASP A 292 -6.15 -16.43 12.15
N LYS A 293 -5.67 -17.56 11.61
CA LYS A 293 -4.30 -17.65 11.10
C LYS A 293 -4.05 -16.69 9.94
N LEU A 294 -5.00 -16.55 9.01
CA LEU A 294 -4.84 -15.67 7.86
C LEU A 294 -4.84 -14.21 8.31
N ILE A 295 -5.75 -13.82 9.20
CA ILE A 295 -5.81 -12.46 9.75
C ILE A 295 -4.50 -12.07 10.44
N ARG A 296 -3.94 -12.97 11.26
CA ARG A 296 -2.63 -12.76 11.91
C ARG A 296 -1.49 -12.63 10.91
N ASN A 297 -1.53 -13.42 9.84
CA ASN A 297 -0.50 -13.38 8.79
C ASN A 297 -0.58 -12.09 7.97
N VAL A 298 -1.80 -11.62 7.64
CA VAL A 298 -2.01 -10.32 7.00
C VAL A 298 -1.45 -9.20 7.87
N ALA A 299 -1.76 -9.20 9.18
CA ALA A 299 -1.22 -8.20 10.11
C ALA A 299 0.33 -8.18 10.11
N ASN A 300 0.94 -9.37 10.21
CA ASN A 300 2.38 -9.50 10.34
C ASN A 300 3.18 -9.20 9.05
N TYR A 301 2.53 -9.21 7.87
CA TYR A 301 3.16 -9.00 6.56
C TYR A 301 4.14 -7.82 6.55
N ILE A 302 3.72 -6.67 7.10
CA ILE A 302 4.51 -5.45 7.01
C ILE A 302 5.84 -5.51 7.78
N VAL A 303 5.88 -6.28 8.88
CA VAL A 303 7.12 -6.52 9.64
C VAL A 303 8.11 -7.31 8.79
N LYS A 304 7.62 -8.32 8.05
CA LYS A 304 8.44 -9.15 7.17
C LYS A 304 9.01 -8.36 5.99
N MET A 305 8.32 -7.32 5.53
CA MET A 305 8.78 -6.47 4.44
C MET A 305 9.76 -5.37 4.85
N TYR A 306 9.89 -5.10 6.16
CA TYR A 306 10.78 -4.07 6.65
C TYR A 306 12.26 -4.42 6.45
N VAL A 307 13.03 -3.42 5.99
CA VAL A 307 14.49 -3.48 5.87
C VAL A 307 15.12 -2.78 7.06
N ARG A 308 15.23 -1.43 7.01
CA ARG A 308 15.81 -0.56 8.04
C ARG A 308 15.61 0.90 7.64
N ASN A 309 15.59 1.83 8.61
CA ASN A 309 15.58 3.28 8.37
C ASN A 309 14.40 3.74 7.48
N GLY A 310 13.26 3.06 7.57
CA GLY A 310 12.06 3.35 6.77
C GLY A 310 12.04 2.67 5.40
N TYR A 311 13.11 1.96 5.01
CA TYR A 311 13.09 1.15 3.78
C TYR A 311 12.28 -0.13 3.96
N TYR A 312 11.54 -0.48 2.90
CA TYR A 312 10.82 -1.73 2.76
C TYR A 312 11.20 -2.37 1.43
N VAL A 313 11.11 -3.70 1.37
CA VAL A 313 11.15 -4.42 0.11
C VAL A 313 9.97 -3.96 -0.77
N ASN A 314 10.26 -3.52 -2.00
CA ASN A 314 9.30 -2.87 -2.88
C ASN A 314 9.19 -3.55 -4.24
N PHE A 315 8.29 -4.54 -4.35
CA PHE A 315 7.83 -5.08 -5.63
C PHE A 315 6.45 -4.49 -5.97
N ALA A 316 6.02 -4.62 -7.22
CA ALA A 316 4.79 -3.99 -7.75
C ALA A 316 4.83 -2.45 -7.63
N ASP A 317 3.67 -1.77 -7.67
CA ASP A 317 3.56 -0.31 -7.55
C ASP A 317 3.86 0.24 -6.13
N CYS A 318 4.98 -0.21 -5.53
CA CYS A 318 5.41 0.11 -4.20
C CYS A 318 6.67 1.01 -4.23
N SER A 319 6.64 2.10 -3.48
CA SER A 319 7.84 2.85 -3.13
C SER A 319 8.73 2.04 -2.18
N ALA A 320 10.05 2.18 -2.29
CA ALA A 320 11.00 1.67 -1.27
C ALA A 320 10.86 2.39 0.08
N LEU A 321 10.22 3.57 0.10
CA LEU A 321 9.88 4.34 1.30
C LEU A 321 8.35 4.58 1.33
N PRO A 322 7.53 3.56 1.63
CA PRO A 322 6.07 3.62 1.57
C PRO A 322 5.42 4.40 2.73
N GLY A 323 6.20 5.15 3.51
CA GLY A 323 5.75 5.77 4.75
C GLY A 323 5.96 4.88 5.98
N ARG A 324 5.82 5.50 7.15
CA ARG A 324 6.04 4.87 8.45
C ARG A 324 4.76 4.29 9.04
N ARG A 325 4.92 3.51 10.10
CA ARG A 325 3.82 2.83 10.79
C ARG A 325 3.17 3.73 11.82
N THR A 326 1.85 3.56 11.96
CA THR A 326 0.97 4.41 12.77
C THR A 326 0.29 3.59 13.86
N ALA A 327 -0.64 4.22 14.59
CA ALA A 327 -1.50 3.54 15.53
C ALA A 327 -2.31 2.39 14.92
N ARG A 328 -2.61 2.41 13.61
CA ARG A 328 -3.38 1.32 12.98
C ARG A 328 -2.61 -0.01 13.03
N GLU A 329 -1.34 0.00 12.66
CA GLU A 329 -0.47 -1.18 12.76
C GLU A 329 -0.27 -1.61 14.21
N PHE A 330 -0.05 -0.65 15.11
CA PHE A 330 0.09 -0.91 16.53
C PHE A 330 -1.14 -1.64 17.10
N LEU A 331 -2.34 -1.11 16.83
CA LEU A 331 -3.60 -1.67 17.30
C LEU A 331 -3.93 -3.01 16.64
N PHE A 332 -3.54 -3.21 15.37
CA PHE A 332 -3.71 -4.52 14.72
C PHE A 332 -2.81 -5.59 15.35
N GLY A 333 -1.56 -5.24 15.68
CA GLY A 333 -0.66 -6.10 16.45
C GLY A 333 -1.23 -6.46 17.81
N LYS A 334 -1.77 -5.46 18.54
CA LYS A 334 -2.47 -5.68 19.81
C LYS A 334 -3.67 -6.63 19.67
N ALA A 335 -4.52 -6.41 18.66
CA ALA A 335 -5.73 -7.21 18.45
C ALA A 335 -5.39 -8.67 18.11
N THR A 336 -4.32 -8.90 17.35
CA THR A 336 -3.86 -10.22 16.91
C THR A 336 -2.93 -10.92 17.91
N GLY A 337 -2.55 -10.24 18.99
CA GLY A 337 -1.55 -10.72 19.95
C GLY A 337 -0.14 -10.80 19.37
N ASP A 338 0.15 -10.03 18.33
CA ASP A 338 1.46 -9.93 17.71
C ASP A 338 2.28 -8.79 18.34
N GLU A 339 3.04 -9.15 19.38
CA GLU A 339 3.96 -8.26 20.09
C GLU A 339 5.08 -7.70 19.19
N VAL A 340 5.45 -8.42 18.13
CA VAL A 340 6.47 -7.94 17.19
C VAL A 340 5.93 -6.80 16.36
N LEU A 341 4.72 -6.97 15.81
CA LEU A 341 4.04 -5.89 15.06
C LEU A 341 3.76 -4.68 15.94
N ALA A 342 3.22 -4.87 17.14
CA ALA A 342 2.94 -3.77 18.06
C ALA A 342 4.24 -3.02 18.43
N SER A 343 5.29 -3.74 18.83
CA SER A 343 6.57 -3.11 19.13
C SER A 343 7.18 -2.42 17.91
N PHE A 344 7.07 -3.01 16.71
CA PHE A 344 7.61 -2.45 15.49
C PHE A 344 6.95 -1.11 15.14
N ALA A 345 5.62 -1.06 15.16
CA ALA A 345 4.87 0.15 14.88
C ALA A 345 5.18 1.27 15.89
N ALA A 346 5.27 0.93 17.18
CA ALA A 346 5.61 1.89 18.22
C ALA A 346 7.02 2.48 18.06
N GLU A 347 8.01 1.68 17.66
CA GLU A 347 9.38 2.18 17.42
C GLU A 347 9.46 3.08 16.18
N ASP A 348 8.73 2.74 15.11
CA ASP A 348 8.71 3.57 13.89
C ASP A 348 8.04 4.93 14.18
N PHE A 349 6.92 4.91 14.91
CA PHE A 349 6.25 6.10 15.43
C PHE A 349 7.18 6.96 16.30
N LYS A 350 7.90 6.38 17.27
CA LYS A 350 8.82 7.16 18.13
C LYS A 350 9.91 7.89 17.35
N ALA A 351 10.35 7.32 16.24
CA ALA A 351 11.39 7.89 15.40
C ALA A 351 10.89 9.07 14.53
N GLU A 352 9.58 9.33 14.48
CA GLU A 352 8.99 10.41 13.68
C GLU A 352 9.15 11.80 14.30
N SER A 353 9.08 12.83 13.45
CA SER A 353 8.94 14.21 13.92
C SER A 353 7.57 14.42 14.58
N THR A 354 7.45 15.45 15.41
CA THR A 354 6.19 15.81 16.06
C THR A 354 5.04 15.98 15.05
N ASP A 355 5.28 16.62 13.91
CA ASP A 355 4.24 16.86 12.91
C ASP A 355 3.81 15.57 12.19
N GLN A 356 4.75 14.66 11.95
CA GLN A 356 4.47 13.34 11.37
C GLN A 356 3.64 12.46 12.31
N LYS A 357 3.94 12.51 13.62
CA LYS A 357 3.16 11.79 14.66
C LYS A 357 1.69 12.20 14.73
N LEU A 358 1.34 13.40 14.24
CA LEU A 358 -0.04 13.88 14.14
C LEU A 358 -0.75 13.42 12.87
N ILE A 359 -0.04 12.75 11.94
CA ILE A 359 -0.58 12.25 10.67
C ILE A 359 -1.39 13.32 9.90
N SER A 360 -0.90 14.56 9.89
CA SER A 360 -1.62 15.73 9.36
C SER A 360 -1.97 15.65 7.86
N ASP A 361 -1.36 14.71 7.13
CA ASP A 361 -1.64 14.47 5.72
C ASP A 361 -2.77 13.45 5.47
N GLU A 362 -3.25 12.77 6.51
CA GLU A 362 -4.38 11.82 6.42
C GLU A 362 -5.73 12.54 6.42
N ILE A 363 -6.61 12.15 5.49
CA ILE A 363 -7.98 12.69 5.42
C ILE A 363 -8.98 11.92 6.29
N ASN A 364 -8.64 10.71 6.75
CA ASN A 364 -9.56 9.93 7.57
C ASN A 364 -9.54 10.37 9.03
N LEU A 365 -10.58 11.07 9.49
CA LEU A 365 -10.67 11.51 10.88
C LEU A 365 -10.59 10.36 11.89
N PHE A 366 -11.09 9.16 11.55
CA PHE A 366 -11.00 8.00 12.43
C PHE A 366 -9.54 7.61 12.71
N TYR A 367 -8.64 7.77 11.73
CA TYR A 367 -7.22 7.48 11.93
C TYR A 367 -6.58 8.46 12.91
N HIS A 368 -6.94 9.75 12.84
CA HIS A 368 -6.51 10.77 13.81
C HIS A 368 -6.95 10.44 15.24
N VAL A 369 -8.18 9.93 15.39
CA VAL A 369 -8.68 9.48 16.70
C VAL A 369 -7.90 8.27 17.20
N CYS A 370 -7.70 7.25 16.36
CA CYS A 370 -6.89 6.08 16.71
C CYS A 370 -5.47 6.49 17.14
N GLN A 371 -4.85 7.38 16.38
CA GLN A 371 -3.51 7.92 16.63
C GLN A 371 -3.43 8.63 17.97
N ALA A 372 -4.37 9.52 18.26
CA ALA A 372 -4.37 10.28 19.51
C ALA A 372 -4.53 9.38 20.74
N PHE A 373 -5.44 8.40 20.69
CA PHE A 373 -5.69 7.50 21.83
C PHE A 373 -4.66 6.39 22.01
N ALA A 374 -3.88 6.06 20.98
CA ALA A 374 -2.74 5.14 21.09
C ALA A 374 -1.41 5.87 21.37
N TYR A 375 -1.36 7.20 21.28
CA TYR A 375 -0.15 8.01 21.28
C TYR A 375 0.77 7.71 22.48
N ASP A 376 0.25 7.86 23.70
CA ASP A 376 1.05 7.71 24.92
C ASP A 376 1.44 6.25 25.17
N GLU A 377 0.59 5.28 24.76
CA GLU A 377 0.92 3.86 24.82
C GLU A 377 2.08 3.52 23.86
N MET A 378 2.04 4.03 22.62
CA MET A 378 3.12 3.85 21.65
C MET A 378 4.42 4.52 22.11
N GLU A 379 4.39 5.74 22.65
CA GLU A 379 5.58 6.40 23.24
C GLU A 379 6.22 5.55 24.35
N ALA A 380 5.41 4.92 25.19
CA ALA A 380 5.87 4.11 26.32
C ALA A 380 6.12 2.64 25.96
N TYR A 381 5.71 2.17 24.77
CA TYR A 381 5.69 0.75 24.44
C TYR A 381 7.11 0.17 24.46
N LYS A 382 7.28 -1.00 25.07
CA LYS A 382 8.61 -1.59 25.19
C LYS A 382 9.03 -2.22 23.87
N LYS A 383 10.24 -1.87 23.42
CA LYS A 383 10.88 -2.52 22.28
C LYS A 383 11.10 -4.02 22.54
N THR A 384 10.71 -4.86 21.58
CA THR A 384 11.14 -6.26 21.48
C THR A 384 12.45 -6.37 20.70
N GLU A 385 13.31 -7.31 21.09
CA GLU A 385 14.54 -7.65 20.36
C GLU A 385 14.26 -8.61 19.19
N SER A 386 13.02 -9.06 19.03
CA SER A 386 12.63 -9.97 17.95
C SER A 386 12.62 -9.22 16.63
N LEU A 387 13.48 -9.63 15.71
CA LEU A 387 13.51 -9.15 14.34
C LEU A 387 12.60 -9.99 13.45
N ALA A 388 12.26 -9.44 12.28
CA ALA A 388 11.59 -10.19 11.23
C ALA A 388 12.41 -11.41 10.82
N GLU A 389 11.77 -12.56 10.70
CA GLU A 389 12.40 -13.80 10.26
C GLU A 389 12.55 -13.83 8.73
N ASP A 390 13.33 -14.80 8.25
CA ASP A 390 13.27 -15.18 6.85
C ASP A 390 11.85 -15.67 6.51
N THR A 391 11.33 -15.31 5.35
CA THR A 391 9.98 -15.68 4.94
C THR A 391 9.91 -16.00 3.45
N PHE A 392 8.96 -16.85 3.09
CA PHE A 392 8.55 -17.07 1.71
C PHE A 392 7.03 -16.99 1.66
N PHE A 393 6.54 -15.98 0.95
CA PHE A 393 5.13 -15.84 0.61
C PHE A 393 4.89 -16.61 -0.69
N ALA A 394 4.42 -17.84 -0.56
CA ALA A 394 4.17 -18.73 -1.69
C ALA A 394 3.05 -18.21 -2.59
N SER A 395 2.07 -17.47 -2.06
CA SER A 395 0.96 -16.94 -2.86
C SER A 395 1.36 -15.85 -3.85
N VAL A 396 2.41 -15.09 -3.53
CA VAL A 396 2.95 -14.01 -4.39
C VAL A 396 4.35 -14.33 -4.91
N GLY A 397 4.84 -15.54 -4.62
CA GLY A 397 6.18 -16.01 -5.00
C GLY A 397 7.33 -15.14 -4.48
N LEU A 398 7.24 -14.60 -3.27
CA LEU A 398 8.21 -13.64 -2.73
C LEU A 398 9.01 -14.21 -1.56
N MET A 399 10.33 -14.28 -1.70
CA MET A 399 11.24 -14.61 -0.59
C MET A 399 11.84 -13.32 -0.01
N VAL A 400 11.94 -13.24 1.32
CA VAL A 400 12.79 -12.27 2.03
C VAL A 400 13.69 -13.03 3.00
N ALA A 401 15.00 -12.89 2.84
CA ALA A 401 16.02 -13.49 3.70
C ALA A 401 16.94 -12.39 4.26
N ARG A 402 17.33 -12.50 5.53
CA ARG A 402 18.11 -11.44 6.18
C ARG A 402 19.10 -11.93 7.22
N ASP A 403 20.16 -11.17 7.45
CA ASP A 403 21.08 -11.32 8.59
C ASP A 403 21.45 -9.93 9.14
N ASP A 404 22.44 -9.85 10.03
CA ASP A 404 22.89 -8.57 10.62
C ASP A 404 23.40 -7.55 9.57
N THR A 405 23.79 -8.01 8.37
CA THR A 405 24.40 -7.20 7.30
C THR A 405 23.45 -7.00 6.12
N TYR A 406 22.76 -8.03 5.67
CA TYR A 406 22.00 -8.03 4.42
C TYR A 406 20.50 -8.25 4.64
N VAL A 407 19.70 -7.59 3.81
CA VAL A 407 18.32 -8.00 3.50
C VAL A 407 18.26 -8.27 2.01
N LEU A 408 17.98 -9.52 1.65
CA LEU A 408 17.80 -10.01 0.28
C LEU A 408 16.31 -10.30 0.08
N ALA A 409 15.74 -9.78 -1.00
CA ALA A 409 14.42 -10.21 -1.45
C ALA A 409 14.47 -10.67 -2.90
N ALA A 410 13.64 -11.65 -3.26
CA ALA A 410 13.59 -12.23 -4.60
C ALA A 410 12.18 -12.69 -4.97
N LYS A 411 11.77 -12.40 -6.22
CA LYS A 411 10.45 -12.73 -6.75
C LYS A 411 10.51 -13.93 -7.71
N ALA A 412 9.59 -14.86 -7.57
CA ALA A 412 9.44 -16.09 -8.35
C ALA A 412 7.96 -16.44 -8.61
N GLY A 413 7.07 -15.45 -8.56
CA GLY A 413 5.66 -15.62 -8.89
C GLY A 413 5.40 -15.56 -10.40
N ASP A 414 4.29 -14.93 -10.77
CA ASP A 414 3.93 -14.62 -12.14
C ASP A 414 3.75 -13.11 -12.33
N ASN A 415 3.53 -12.69 -13.58
CA ASN A 415 3.33 -11.29 -13.93
C ASN A 415 1.84 -10.86 -13.91
N ALA A 416 1.00 -11.41 -13.02
CA ALA A 416 -0.40 -11.02 -12.87
C ALA A 416 -0.80 -10.55 -11.46
N ASP A 417 0.14 -10.22 -10.58
CA ASP A 417 -0.17 -9.53 -9.31
C ASP A 417 -1.01 -8.24 -9.58
N SER A 418 -1.85 -7.83 -8.62
CA SER A 418 -2.44 -6.50 -8.69
C SER A 418 -1.32 -5.45 -8.67
N HIS A 419 -1.42 -4.43 -9.53
CA HIS A 419 -0.38 -3.40 -9.68
C HIS A 419 1.02 -3.92 -10.09
N ASN A 420 1.08 -5.03 -10.82
CA ASN A 420 2.31 -5.72 -11.20
C ASN A 420 3.26 -4.97 -12.18
N HIS A 421 4.54 -5.38 -12.17
CA HIS A 421 5.61 -5.09 -13.14
C HIS A 421 6.09 -6.37 -13.82
N ASN A 422 6.80 -6.30 -14.95
CA ASN A 422 7.34 -7.50 -15.59
C ASN A 422 8.69 -7.92 -14.95
N ASP A 423 8.64 -8.55 -13.78
CA ASP A 423 9.78 -8.67 -12.85
C ASP A 423 10.02 -10.09 -12.27
N VAL A 424 9.47 -11.15 -12.87
CA VAL A 424 9.71 -12.55 -12.43
C VAL A 424 11.20 -12.88 -12.43
N GLY A 425 11.75 -13.23 -11.27
CA GLY A 425 13.18 -13.54 -11.08
C GLY A 425 14.02 -12.36 -10.63
N SER A 426 13.43 -11.16 -10.50
CA SER A 426 14.11 -9.98 -9.96
C SER A 426 14.43 -10.17 -8.48
N PHE A 427 15.43 -9.42 -8.01
CA PHE A 427 15.87 -9.43 -6.62
C PHE A 427 16.33 -8.05 -6.18
N THR A 428 16.26 -7.78 -4.88
CA THR A 428 16.77 -6.55 -4.27
C THR A 428 17.70 -6.91 -3.11
N VAL A 429 18.70 -6.05 -2.88
CA VAL A 429 19.68 -6.20 -1.82
C VAL A 429 19.84 -4.88 -1.10
N TYR A 430 19.66 -4.92 0.21
CA TYR A 430 20.07 -3.87 1.11
C TYR A 430 21.23 -4.36 1.96
N LYS A 431 22.22 -3.50 2.18
CA LYS A 431 23.39 -3.79 3.02
C LYS A 431 23.51 -2.72 4.10
N ASP A 432 23.59 -3.13 5.36
CA ASP A 432 23.60 -2.24 6.53
C ASP A 432 22.44 -1.23 6.53
N GLY A 433 21.29 -1.63 5.98
CA GLY A 433 20.12 -0.76 5.82
C GLY A 433 20.22 0.29 4.70
N LYS A 434 21.18 0.16 3.78
CA LYS A 434 21.34 1.02 2.61
C LYS A 434 21.00 0.27 1.32
N PRO A 435 20.33 0.91 0.34
CA PRO A 435 20.02 0.29 -0.95
C PRO A 435 21.31 -0.07 -1.72
N PHE A 436 21.49 -1.34 -2.08
CA PHE A 436 22.67 -1.81 -2.83
C PHE A 436 22.28 -2.23 -4.26
N VAL A 437 21.35 -3.18 -4.38
CA VAL A 437 20.69 -3.55 -5.64
C VAL A 437 19.21 -3.27 -5.45
N ILE A 438 18.64 -2.41 -6.29
CA ILE A 438 17.32 -1.83 -6.03
C ILE A 438 16.25 -2.31 -7.00
N ASP A 439 15.00 -2.12 -6.61
CA ASP A 439 13.88 -2.00 -7.53
C ASP A 439 13.41 -0.54 -7.50
N LEU A 440 13.06 0.03 -8.66
CA LEU A 440 12.69 1.44 -8.77
C LEU A 440 11.32 1.74 -8.14
N GLY A 441 10.42 0.74 -8.07
CA GLY A 441 9.02 0.98 -7.78
C GLY A 441 8.30 1.67 -8.95
N VAL A 442 7.37 2.57 -8.65
CA VAL A 442 6.49 3.17 -9.67
C VAL A 442 6.60 4.70 -9.74
N GLY A 443 6.57 5.21 -10.97
CA GLY A 443 6.45 6.64 -11.23
C GLY A 443 5.03 7.20 -11.04
N THR A 444 4.87 8.48 -11.31
CA THR A 444 3.56 9.16 -11.26
C THR A 444 2.58 8.46 -12.20
N TYR A 445 1.39 8.15 -11.70
CA TYR A 445 0.37 7.48 -12.50
C TYR A 445 -0.10 8.38 -13.65
N THR A 446 -0.14 7.80 -14.85
CA THR A 446 -0.62 8.46 -16.07
C THR A 446 -1.74 7.64 -16.70
N LYS A 447 -2.33 8.14 -17.78
CA LYS A 447 -3.31 7.37 -18.57
C LYS A 447 -2.76 6.01 -19.04
N LYS A 448 -1.44 5.91 -19.32
CA LYS A 448 -0.82 4.64 -19.72
C LYS A 448 -0.81 3.60 -18.60
N THR A 449 -0.70 4.02 -17.33
CA THR A 449 -0.63 3.14 -16.17
C THR A 449 -1.82 2.19 -16.06
N PHE A 450 -3.01 2.68 -16.46
CA PHE A 450 -4.28 1.96 -16.38
C PHE A 450 -4.78 1.52 -17.77
N SER A 451 -3.86 1.26 -18.71
CA SER A 451 -4.19 0.76 -20.04
C SER A 451 -3.26 -0.39 -20.43
N ASP A 452 -3.57 -1.04 -21.54
CA ASP A 452 -2.71 -1.99 -22.26
C ASP A 452 -1.30 -1.46 -22.60
N ARG A 453 -1.07 -0.14 -22.49
CA ARG A 453 0.22 0.52 -22.71
C ARG A 453 1.05 0.65 -21.43
N ARG A 454 0.62 0.06 -20.32
CA ARG A 454 1.33 0.09 -19.02
C ARG A 454 2.79 -0.31 -19.16
N TYR A 455 3.07 -1.38 -19.91
CA TYR A 455 4.42 -1.93 -20.08
C TYR A 455 5.29 -1.18 -21.10
N GLU A 456 4.82 -0.06 -21.66
CA GLU A 456 5.70 0.92 -22.33
C GLU A 456 6.39 1.84 -21.31
N LEU A 457 5.88 1.92 -20.08
CA LEU A 457 6.49 2.68 -19.00
C LEU A 457 7.75 1.94 -18.55
N TRP A 458 8.88 2.64 -18.58
CA TRP A 458 10.20 2.06 -18.33
C TRP A 458 10.29 1.31 -16.98
N THR A 459 9.71 1.84 -15.91
CA THR A 459 9.71 1.21 -14.59
C THR A 459 8.91 -0.09 -14.51
N MET A 460 8.10 -0.43 -15.51
CA MET A 460 7.29 -1.66 -15.55
C MET A 460 7.94 -2.78 -16.37
N GLN A 461 9.07 -2.51 -17.04
CA GLN A 461 9.69 -3.42 -18.01
C GLN A 461 10.83 -4.22 -17.37
N SER A 462 10.93 -5.50 -17.72
CA SER A 462 12.00 -6.39 -17.23
C SER A 462 13.41 -5.85 -17.42
N GLN A 463 13.65 -5.06 -18.48
CA GLN A 463 14.96 -4.45 -18.74
C GLN A 463 15.39 -3.40 -17.71
N PHE A 464 14.50 -2.94 -16.83
CA PHE A 464 14.76 -2.02 -15.72
C PHE A 464 14.61 -2.69 -14.34
N HIS A 465 14.47 -4.01 -14.31
CA HIS A 465 14.60 -4.83 -13.12
C HIS A 465 15.92 -5.62 -13.18
N ASN A 466 16.26 -6.36 -12.12
CA ASN A 466 17.52 -7.09 -12.01
C ASN A 466 17.50 -8.40 -12.82
N LEU A 467 17.21 -8.31 -14.12
CA LEU A 467 16.79 -9.39 -15.01
C LEU A 467 17.55 -9.42 -16.34
N PRO A 468 17.54 -10.55 -17.07
CA PRO A 468 18.05 -10.63 -18.42
C PRO A 468 17.09 -10.00 -19.45
N THR A 469 17.66 -9.43 -20.50
CA THR A 469 17.01 -9.12 -21.77
C THR A 469 17.72 -9.93 -22.86
N PHE A 470 16.94 -10.58 -23.74
CA PHE A 470 17.52 -11.30 -24.87
C PHE A 470 17.37 -10.49 -26.15
N ILE A 471 18.37 -10.58 -27.02
CA ILE A 471 18.39 -9.86 -28.29
C ILE A 471 18.93 -10.77 -29.37
N ASP A 472 18.37 -10.68 -30.57
CA ASP A 472 18.88 -11.41 -31.74
C ASP A 472 20.37 -11.19 -31.95
N SER A 473 21.10 -12.29 -32.14
CA SER A 473 22.56 -12.28 -32.13
C SER A 473 23.16 -11.44 -33.25
N GLU A 474 22.46 -11.29 -34.39
CA GLU A 474 22.89 -10.51 -35.55
C GLU A 474 22.90 -9.00 -35.28
N VAL A 475 22.05 -8.53 -34.37
CA VAL A 475 21.88 -7.09 -34.07
C VAL A 475 22.30 -6.71 -32.66
N PHE A 476 22.78 -7.68 -31.87
CA PHE A 476 23.07 -7.54 -30.44
C PHE A 476 23.87 -6.29 -30.08
N ASP A 477 25.10 -6.13 -30.60
CA ASP A 477 25.97 -5.01 -30.17
C ASP A 477 25.37 -3.64 -30.55
N GLY A 478 24.64 -3.55 -31.66
CA GLY A 478 23.96 -2.33 -32.09
C GLY A 478 22.73 -2.00 -31.24
N ARG A 479 21.92 -3.00 -30.87
CA ARG A 479 20.73 -2.80 -30.03
C ARG A 479 21.10 -2.57 -28.56
N VAL A 480 22.10 -3.25 -28.00
CA VAL A 480 22.56 -3.02 -26.61
C VAL A 480 22.96 -1.57 -26.38
N ALA A 481 23.62 -0.92 -27.35
CA ALA A 481 24.01 0.49 -27.23
C ALA A 481 22.82 1.47 -27.16
N LEU A 482 21.65 1.06 -27.66
CA LEU A 482 20.41 1.85 -27.70
C LEU A 482 19.41 1.44 -26.62
N LEU A 483 19.54 0.22 -26.08
CA LEU A 483 18.62 -0.37 -25.11
C LEU A 483 18.41 0.56 -23.92
N GLY A 484 17.15 0.75 -23.54
CA GLY A 484 16.61 1.59 -22.48
C GLY A 484 16.84 3.09 -22.65
N ARG A 485 17.26 3.57 -23.82
CA ARG A 485 17.23 5.02 -24.14
C ARG A 485 15.84 5.46 -24.60
N ASP A 486 15.07 4.54 -25.18
CA ASP A 486 13.66 4.70 -25.55
C ASP A 486 12.92 3.41 -25.19
N SER A 487 12.44 3.33 -23.94
CA SER A 487 11.80 2.13 -23.40
C SER A 487 10.53 1.75 -24.14
N GLU A 488 9.80 2.73 -24.67
CA GLU A 488 8.60 2.46 -25.47
C GLU A 488 8.99 1.79 -26.80
N ALA A 489 10.03 2.30 -27.47
CA ALA A 489 10.51 1.67 -28.70
C ALA A 489 11.07 0.25 -28.47
N ASP A 490 11.78 0.03 -27.36
CA ASP A 490 12.30 -1.31 -27.01
C ASP A 490 11.16 -2.32 -26.79
N ASN A 491 10.05 -1.90 -26.17
CA ASN A 491 8.89 -2.76 -25.93
C ASN A 491 8.21 -3.25 -27.21
N HIS A 492 8.41 -2.53 -28.32
CA HIS A 492 7.82 -2.85 -29.63
C HIS A 492 8.84 -3.39 -30.63
N ASP A 493 10.08 -3.67 -30.21
CA ASP A 493 11.12 -4.20 -31.09
C ASP A 493 11.06 -5.74 -31.20
N GLU A 494 10.88 -6.24 -32.43
CA GLU A 494 10.83 -7.67 -32.73
C GLU A 494 12.14 -8.44 -32.45
N HIS A 495 13.26 -7.71 -32.32
CA HIS A 495 14.57 -8.27 -32.01
C HIS A 495 14.91 -8.27 -30.52
N VAL A 496 14.07 -7.69 -29.65
CA VAL A 496 14.28 -7.60 -28.21
C VAL A 496 13.21 -8.43 -27.51
N TYR A 497 13.63 -9.40 -26.70
CA TYR A 497 12.75 -10.28 -25.94
C TYR A 497 12.83 -9.92 -24.45
N MET A 498 11.74 -9.35 -23.95
CA MET A 498 11.50 -8.99 -22.56
C MET A 498 10.39 -9.87 -21.97
N GLN A 499 10.18 -9.78 -20.66
CA GLN A 499 9.04 -10.46 -20.05
C GLN A 499 7.71 -9.79 -20.41
N HIS A 500 6.64 -10.58 -20.38
CA HIS A 500 5.27 -10.15 -20.65
C HIS A 500 4.38 -10.28 -19.42
N ASP A 501 3.23 -9.58 -19.47
CA ASP A 501 2.26 -9.48 -18.38
C ASP A 501 1.14 -10.53 -18.45
N GLY A 502 0.75 -11.03 -17.28
CA GLY A 502 -0.30 -12.05 -17.15
C GLY A 502 0.17 -13.34 -16.49
N GLU A 503 -0.81 -14.10 -15.98
CA GLU A 503 -0.61 -15.26 -15.07
C GLU A 503 0.20 -16.38 -15.74
N LYS A 504 0.08 -16.53 -17.07
CA LYS A 504 0.84 -17.54 -17.82
C LYS A 504 2.35 -17.25 -17.87
N TYR A 505 2.75 -16.01 -17.63
CA TYR A 505 4.14 -15.58 -17.65
C TYR A 505 4.72 -15.68 -16.24
N ALA A 506 5.07 -16.91 -15.89
CA ALA A 506 5.44 -17.31 -14.54
C ALA A 506 6.78 -18.02 -14.49
N ALA A 507 7.40 -17.97 -13.31
CA ALA A 507 8.48 -18.87 -12.97
C ALA A 507 7.97 -20.31 -12.82
N ARG A 508 8.88 -21.27 -13.04
CA ARG A 508 8.64 -22.70 -12.93
C ARG A 508 9.67 -23.32 -12.00
N ASP A 509 9.40 -24.53 -11.54
CA ASP A 509 10.32 -25.31 -10.68
C ASP A 509 10.83 -24.53 -9.46
N VAL A 510 9.98 -23.64 -8.92
CA VAL A 510 10.31 -22.75 -7.81
C VAL A 510 10.61 -23.57 -6.56
N LYS A 511 11.79 -23.36 -5.98
CA LYS A 511 12.22 -24.00 -4.74
C LYS A 511 12.78 -22.94 -3.80
N CYS A 512 12.16 -22.82 -2.64
CA CYS A 512 12.65 -21.96 -1.57
C CYS A 512 13.22 -22.81 -0.43
N LEU A 513 14.40 -22.43 0.05
CA LEU A 513 15.02 -22.94 1.26
C LEU A 513 15.23 -21.76 2.20
N LEU A 514 14.73 -21.84 3.43
CA LEU A 514 14.97 -20.81 4.45
C LEU A 514 15.82 -21.41 5.57
N SER A 515 16.89 -20.74 5.95
CA SER A 515 17.68 -21.12 7.13
C SER A 515 16.91 -20.78 8.40
N GLY A 516 16.86 -21.72 9.35
CA GLY A 516 16.29 -21.51 10.68
C GLY A 516 17.20 -20.73 11.64
N ASN A 517 18.39 -20.30 11.21
CA ASN A 517 19.32 -19.50 12.00
C ASN A 517 19.55 -18.15 11.31
N ALA A 518 19.38 -17.05 12.04
CA ALA A 518 19.47 -15.70 11.48
C ALA A 518 20.87 -15.35 10.93
N ASN A 519 21.94 -15.93 11.50
CA ASN A 519 23.33 -15.51 11.24
C ASN A 519 24.23 -16.65 10.71
N SER A 520 23.66 -17.80 10.35
CA SER A 520 24.41 -18.91 9.75
C SER A 520 23.49 -19.77 8.88
N GLY A 521 24.09 -20.53 7.96
CA GLY A 521 23.35 -21.33 6.97
C GLY A 521 23.05 -20.54 5.70
N ILE A 522 22.14 -21.09 4.89
CA ILE A 522 21.81 -20.58 3.56
C ILE A 522 20.30 -20.46 3.45
N SER A 523 19.85 -19.29 3.01
CA SER A 523 18.48 -19.10 2.52
C SER A 523 18.56 -18.82 1.03
N SER A 524 17.77 -19.53 0.23
CA SER A 524 17.87 -19.48 -1.23
C SER A 524 16.52 -19.64 -1.93
N LEU A 525 16.41 -19.02 -3.10
CA LEU A 525 15.31 -19.17 -4.03
C LEU A 525 15.86 -19.57 -5.40
N SER A 526 15.38 -20.69 -5.90
CA SER A 526 15.73 -21.27 -7.21
C SER A 526 14.50 -21.30 -8.10
N MET A 527 14.65 -20.94 -9.37
CA MET A 527 13.54 -20.93 -10.33
C MET A 527 14.01 -21.04 -11.79
N ASP A 528 13.14 -21.50 -12.68
CA ASP A 528 13.27 -21.30 -14.13
C ASP A 528 12.30 -20.20 -14.60
N MET A 529 12.84 -19.07 -15.07
CA MET A 529 12.06 -17.90 -15.48
C MET A 529 11.81 -17.80 -16.99
N ALA A 530 12.22 -18.81 -17.80
CA ALA A 530 12.00 -18.76 -19.25
C ALA A 530 10.51 -18.63 -19.64
N GLY A 531 9.61 -19.10 -18.78
CA GLY A 531 8.17 -18.98 -18.98
C GLY A 531 7.66 -17.54 -19.07
N ALA A 532 8.42 -16.55 -18.59
CA ALA A 532 7.99 -15.16 -18.57
C ALA A 532 8.22 -14.40 -19.90
N TYR A 533 9.03 -14.91 -20.83
CA TYR A 533 9.52 -14.15 -22.01
C TYR A 533 8.76 -14.39 -23.34
N ASP A 534 7.65 -15.14 -23.33
CA ASP A 534 6.80 -15.51 -24.50
C ASP A 534 7.53 -15.83 -25.83
N SER A 535 8.73 -16.42 -25.78
CA SER A 535 9.54 -16.63 -26.99
C SER A 535 10.12 -18.04 -27.06
N PRO A 536 9.95 -18.77 -28.18
CA PRO A 536 10.53 -20.09 -28.35
C PRO A 536 12.06 -20.07 -28.44
N LYS A 537 12.66 -18.89 -28.64
CA LYS A 537 14.12 -18.71 -28.62
C LYS A 537 14.70 -18.87 -27.22
N ILE A 538 13.91 -18.74 -26.15
CA ILE A 538 14.37 -18.83 -24.76
C ILE A 538 13.87 -20.15 -24.19
N LYS A 539 14.75 -21.16 -24.15
CA LYS A 539 14.38 -22.54 -23.80
C LYS A 539 14.35 -22.78 -22.30
N SER A 540 15.32 -22.20 -21.58
CA SER A 540 15.39 -22.22 -20.12
C SER A 540 16.23 -21.06 -19.61
N TYR A 541 15.88 -20.52 -18.44
CA TYR A 541 16.73 -19.60 -17.70
C TYR A 541 16.59 -19.91 -16.21
N LYS A 542 17.56 -20.63 -15.68
CA LYS A 542 17.61 -21.02 -14.27
C LYS A 542 18.39 -19.98 -13.50
N ARG A 543 17.78 -19.49 -12.41
CA ARG A 543 18.41 -18.58 -11.46
C ARG A 543 18.35 -19.18 -10.08
N ASP A 544 19.50 -19.21 -9.43
CA ASP A 544 19.68 -19.56 -8.02
C ASP A 544 20.18 -18.32 -7.26
N ILE A 545 19.37 -17.83 -6.32
CA ILE A 545 19.67 -16.64 -5.51
C ILE A 545 19.83 -17.12 -4.07
N SER A 546 20.95 -16.81 -3.42
CA SER A 546 21.21 -17.26 -2.05
C SER A 546 21.86 -16.19 -1.18
N LEU A 547 21.35 -16.05 0.04
CA LEU A 547 22.04 -15.38 1.13
C LEU A 547 22.83 -16.42 1.93
N ASN A 548 24.16 -16.37 1.80
CA ASN A 548 25.07 -17.11 2.68
C ASN A 548 25.26 -16.26 3.94
N LYS A 549 24.46 -16.56 4.96
CA LYS A 549 24.30 -15.69 6.14
C LYS A 549 25.63 -15.44 6.84
N GLY A 550 25.86 -14.17 7.19
CA GLY A 550 27.09 -13.67 7.81
C GLY A 550 28.26 -13.49 6.84
N ALA A 551 28.05 -13.63 5.53
CA ALA A 551 29.14 -13.62 4.55
C ALA A 551 28.83 -12.79 3.29
N TYR A 552 27.96 -13.28 2.40
CA TYR A 552 27.73 -12.69 1.08
C TYR A 552 26.49 -13.26 0.39
N ILE A 553 26.00 -12.58 -0.64
CA ILE A 553 24.93 -13.07 -1.51
C ILE A 553 25.52 -13.62 -2.82
N VAL A 554 24.92 -14.67 -3.35
CA VAL A 554 25.25 -15.25 -4.65
C VAL A 554 24.01 -15.29 -5.54
N VAL A 555 24.18 -14.85 -6.79
CA VAL A 555 23.22 -15.07 -7.88
C VAL A 555 23.91 -15.88 -8.97
N GLU A 556 23.39 -17.07 -9.25
CA GLU A 556 23.91 -17.96 -10.29
C GLU A 556 22.86 -18.13 -11.37
N ASP A 557 23.20 -17.72 -12.60
CA ASP A 557 22.35 -17.79 -13.77
C ASP A 557 22.90 -18.84 -14.74
N GLU A 558 22.02 -19.72 -15.23
CA GLU A 558 22.30 -20.67 -16.32
C GLU A 558 21.16 -20.67 -17.33
N PHE A 559 21.48 -20.41 -18.60
CA PHE A 559 20.45 -20.25 -19.63
C PHE A 559 20.75 -20.98 -20.94
N GLU A 560 19.68 -21.35 -21.63
CA GLU A 560 19.72 -21.86 -22.98
C GLU A 560 18.79 -21.02 -23.85
N ALA A 561 19.37 -20.27 -24.78
CA ALA A 561 18.64 -19.47 -25.73
C ALA A 561 19.30 -19.48 -27.11
N ASP A 562 18.48 -19.34 -28.15
CA ASP A 562 18.88 -19.07 -29.53
C ASP A 562 18.85 -17.53 -29.78
N ALA A 563 19.35 -16.78 -28.80
CA ALA A 563 19.49 -15.33 -28.77
C ALA A 563 20.63 -14.96 -27.79
N SER A 564 21.18 -13.76 -27.92
CA SER A 564 22.23 -13.25 -27.03
C SER A 564 21.60 -12.59 -25.79
N CYS A 565 22.24 -12.70 -24.63
CA CYS A 565 21.73 -12.21 -23.34
C CYS A 565 22.51 -10.98 -22.87
N ILE A 566 21.82 -10.00 -22.28
CA ILE A 566 22.39 -8.92 -21.46
C ILE A 566 21.61 -8.85 -20.15
N ILE A 567 22.28 -8.69 -19.00
CA ILE A 567 21.63 -8.63 -17.68
C ILE A 567 21.68 -7.20 -17.17
N SER A 568 20.54 -6.70 -16.72
CA SER A 568 20.42 -5.42 -16.02
C SER A 568 20.63 -5.62 -14.52
N LEU A 569 21.39 -4.71 -13.91
CA LEU A 569 21.44 -4.53 -12.45
C LEU A 569 21.17 -3.05 -12.15
N MET A 570 20.20 -2.78 -11.28
CA MET A 570 19.83 -1.43 -10.88
C MET A 570 20.50 -1.08 -9.55
N THR A 571 21.14 0.09 -9.49
CA THR A 571 21.73 0.62 -8.26
C THR A 571 21.28 2.05 -8.03
N TYR A 572 21.09 2.43 -6.77
CA TYR A 572 20.81 3.81 -6.41
C TYR A 572 22.10 4.63 -6.38
N GLU A 573 23.12 4.15 -5.67
CA GLU A 573 24.43 4.79 -5.64
C GLU A 573 25.25 4.48 -6.91
N LYS A 574 26.17 5.38 -7.25
CA LYS A 574 26.92 5.31 -8.51
C LYS A 574 27.84 4.08 -8.58
N PRO A 575 27.64 3.18 -9.55
CA PRO A 575 28.51 2.03 -9.75
C PRO A 575 29.75 2.41 -10.57
N VAL A 576 30.88 1.78 -10.24
CA VAL A 576 32.14 1.90 -10.97
C VAL A 576 32.65 0.51 -11.31
N ALA A 577 32.82 0.24 -12.61
CA ALA A 577 33.42 -1.00 -13.08
C ALA A 577 34.95 -0.98 -12.91
N SER A 578 35.54 -2.14 -12.60
CA SER A 578 36.99 -2.34 -12.66
C SER A 578 37.53 -2.24 -14.09
N ASP A 579 38.84 -2.06 -14.22
CA ASP A 579 39.52 -1.98 -15.53
C ASP A 579 39.28 -3.22 -16.41
N ASP A 580 39.25 -4.40 -15.80
CA ASP A 580 38.97 -5.68 -16.46
C ASP A 580 37.46 -5.96 -16.61
N LYS A 581 36.61 -5.08 -16.06
CA LYS A 581 35.14 -5.10 -16.10
C LYS A 581 34.49 -6.32 -15.43
N THR A 582 35.21 -7.03 -14.56
CA THR A 582 34.70 -8.20 -13.83
C THR A 582 34.23 -7.86 -12.42
N HIS A 583 34.36 -6.60 -12.00
CA HIS A 583 33.92 -6.13 -10.69
C HIS A 583 33.16 -4.82 -10.82
N ILE A 584 32.14 -4.63 -9.99
CA ILE A 584 31.43 -3.36 -9.81
C ILE A 584 31.61 -2.94 -8.35
N THR A 585 32.05 -1.71 -8.11
CA THR A 585 32.01 -1.10 -6.77
C THR A 585 30.88 -0.07 -6.74
N VAL A 586 30.00 -0.16 -5.74
CA VAL A 586 28.87 0.77 -5.57
C VAL A 586 29.20 1.65 -4.37
N GLU A 587 29.75 2.83 -4.66
CA GLU A 587 30.31 3.78 -3.70
C GLU A 587 30.96 3.13 -2.46
N ASN A 588 30.47 3.47 -1.26
CA ASN A 588 30.93 2.95 0.02
C ASN A 588 30.05 1.81 0.56
N ILE A 589 29.17 1.23 -0.27
CA ILE A 589 28.24 0.17 0.14
C ILE A 589 28.93 -1.19 0.01
N GLY A 590 29.36 -1.55 -1.20
CA GLY A 590 29.88 -2.89 -1.45
C GLY A 590 30.38 -3.10 -2.87
N LYS A 591 30.71 -4.35 -3.17
CA LYS A 591 31.18 -4.78 -4.47
C LYS A 591 30.40 -5.99 -4.99
N ILE A 592 30.23 -6.06 -6.30
CA ILE A 592 29.67 -7.19 -7.02
C ILE A 592 30.80 -7.78 -7.88
N ILE A 593 31.15 -9.04 -7.63
CA ILE A 593 32.13 -9.79 -8.41
C ILE A 593 31.38 -10.58 -9.48
N ILE A 594 31.83 -10.47 -10.72
CA ILE A 594 31.22 -11.09 -11.91
C ILE A 594 32.14 -12.21 -12.41
N GLU A 595 31.65 -13.43 -12.39
CA GLU A 595 32.33 -14.60 -12.96
C GLU A 595 31.54 -15.11 -14.17
N GLY A 596 32.22 -15.27 -15.32
CA GLY A 596 31.58 -15.70 -16.57
C GLY A 596 30.90 -14.57 -17.36
N GLY A 597 31.26 -13.31 -17.12
CA GLY A 597 30.77 -12.15 -17.87
C GLY A 597 31.52 -10.86 -17.53
N LYS A 598 31.13 -9.77 -18.20
CA LYS A 598 31.75 -8.45 -18.04
C LYS A 598 30.73 -7.33 -18.10
N VAL A 599 31.00 -6.23 -17.42
CA VAL A 599 30.25 -4.99 -17.59
C VAL A 599 30.38 -4.50 -19.04
N SER A 600 29.26 -4.32 -19.71
CA SER A 600 29.17 -3.77 -21.06
C SER A 600 29.08 -2.24 -21.00
N GLU A 601 28.10 -1.72 -20.27
CA GLU A 601 27.80 -0.30 -20.13
C GLU A 601 27.25 0.00 -18.72
N ILE A 602 27.47 1.21 -18.24
CA ILE A 602 26.78 1.77 -17.07
C ILE A 602 26.00 2.98 -17.58
N GLN A 603 24.70 2.96 -17.39
CA GLN A 603 23.78 3.99 -17.84
C GLN A 603 23.26 4.77 -16.62
N GLU A 604 23.17 6.09 -16.76
CA GLU A 604 22.72 7.01 -15.72
C GLU A 604 21.34 7.54 -16.11
N TYR A 605 20.38 7.44 -15.18
CA TYR A 605 18.99 7.83 -15.38
C TYR A 605 18.61 8.92 -14.36
N PRO A 606 18.27 10.13 -14.83
CA PRO A 606 17.83 11.18 -13.94
C PRO A 606 16.44 10.86 -13.36
N VAL A 607 16.28 11.04 -12.06
CA VAL A 607 14.98 10.92 -11.39
C VAL A 607 14.27 12.28 -11.49
N THR A 608 13.48 12.44 -12.56
CA THR A 608 12.68 13.66 -12.81
C THR A 608 11.22 13.52 -12.41
N ASP A 609 10.75 12.29 -12.16
CA ASP A 609 9.41 12.00 -11.71
C ASP A 609 9.25 12.27 -10.21
N GLU A 610 8.24 13.06 -9.83
CA GLU A 610 8.04 13.49 -8.44
C GLU A 610 7.76 12.32 -7.48
N ARG A 611 7.08 11.27 -7.95
CA ARG A 611 6.79 10.08 -7.13
C ARG A 611 8.04 9.24 -6.92
N LEU A 612 8.85 8.99 -7.96
CA LEU A 612 10.15 8.32 -7.80
C LEU A 612 11.08 9.12 -6.89
N ALA A 613 11.04 10.45 -6.98
CA ALA A 613 11.85 11.34 -6.14
C ALA A 613 11.53 11.24 -4.64
N LEU A 614 10.42 10.59 -4.24
CA LEU A 614 10.14 10.29 -2.84
C LEU A 614 11.15 9.29 -2.26
N ALA A 615 11.58 8.30 -3.03
CA ALA A 615 12.57 7.30 -2.63
C ALA A 615 13.98 7.63 -3.13
N TRP A 616 14.10 8.10 -4.37
CA TRP A 616 15.38 8.25 -5.06
C TRP A 616 15.71 9.73 -5.25
N LYS A 617 16.61 10.28 -4.44
CA LYS A 617 16.89 11.72 -4.33
C LYS A 617 17.87 12.27 -5.36
N HIS A 618 18.48 11.38 -6.14
CA HIS A 618 19.39 11.69 -7.25
C HIS A 618 19.26 10.63 -8.33
N GLU A 619 20.15 10.65 -9.32
CA GLU A 619 20.17 9.71 -10.44
C GLU A 619 20.24 8.25 -9.95
N VAL A 620 19.59 7.36 -10.70
CA VAL A 620 19.70 5.90 -10.54
C VAL A 620 20.52 5.34 -11.71
N TYR A 621 21.11 4.17 -11.51
CA TYR A 621 22.05 3.61 -12.47
C TYR A 621 21.63 2.21 -12.91
N ARG A 622 21.77 1.94 -14.20
CA ARG A 622 21.59 0.60 -14.78
C ARG A 622 22.93 0.09 -15.27
N VAL A 623 23.39 -1.01 -14.69
CA VAL A 623 24.61 -1.70 -15.12
C VAL A 623 24.22 -2.85 -16.04
N LEU A 624 24.71 -2.83 -17.27
CA LEU A 624 24.51 -3.89 -18.25
C LEU A 624 25.68 -4.87 -18.18
N VAL A 625 25.43 -6.12 -17.85
CA VAL A 625 26.42 -7.20 -17.77
C VAL A 625 26.22 -8.18 -18.92
N LYS A 626 27.24 -8.37 -19.75
CA LYS A 626 27.26 -9.33 -20.86
C LYS A 626 27.88 -10.64 -20.38
N PRO A 627 27.14 -11.76 -20.35
CA PRO A 627 27.72 -13.07 -20.11
C PRO A 627 28.70 -13.46 -21.23
N ASP A 628 29.82 -14.08 -20.87
CA ASP A 628 30.79 -14.63 -21.82
C ASP A 628 30.28 -15.94 -22.43
N ALA A 629 29.40 -16.64 -21.71
CA ALA A 629 28.80 -17.92 -22.09
C ALA A 629 27.39 -18.05 -21.49
N ARG A 630 26.89 -19.28 -21.40
CA ARG A 630 25.57 -19.63 -20.86
C ARG A 630 25.46 -19.64 -19.34
N LYS A 631 26.52 -19.22 -18.63
CA LYS A 631 26.57 -19.17 -17.17
C LYS A 631 27.14 -17.85 -16.70
N LEU A 632 26.52 -17.27 -15.68
CA LEU A 632 26.99 -16.08 -15.00
C LEU A 632 26.86 -16.28 -13.50
N LYS A 633 27.84 -15.82 -12.73
CA LYS A 633 27.74 -15.77 -11.28
C LYS A 633 28.07 -14.37 -10.76
N LEU A 634 27.19 -13.84 -9.94
CA LEU A 634 27.38 -12.61 -9.20
C LEU A 634 27.64 -12.95 -7.72
N THR A 635 28.74 -12.48 -7.17
CA THR A 635 28.99 -12.54 -5.71
C THR A 635 28.96 -11.13 -5.14
N ILE A 636 27.96 -10.85 -4.31
CA ILE A 636 27.67 -9.52 -3.75
C ILE A 636 28.22 -9.44 -2.32
N LYS A 637 29.15 -8.52 -2.07
CA LYS A 637 29.89 -8.37 -0.80
C LYS A 637 29.85 -6.94 -0.27
#